data_AF-A0A443SQU1-F1
#
_entry.id   AF-A0A443SQU1-F1
#
_cell.length_a   1.000
_cell.length_b   1.000
_cell.length_c   1.000
_cell.angle_alpha   90.00
_cell.angle_beta   90.00
_cell.angle_gamma   90.00
#
_symmetry.space_group_name_H-M   'P 1'
#
loop_
_entity.id
_entity.type
_entity.pdbx_description
1 polymer ?
#
loop_
_entity_poly.entity_id
_entity_poly.type
_entity_poly.pdbx_seq_one_letter_code
_entity_poly.pdbx_strand_id
1 'polypeptide(L)'
;MKLNGVAAGDERNAGCVNFDHLTFWVGNAKQAVSYYCIHFGFQPYAYKGLENGSRNVVAHVLRQNSIYLVLVSALLPDNREIGEHLVKHGDGVKDIAFQVDDIDHVVERAKKRGASVEKDIWQESDDFGTVRMAVVRTLGDVTHTFVERKDYDGLFLPGFGPPLNQITLTKELQSPNLHFIDHVVSAQYENDMEDTMKWYENNLAFHRFWSVDDVNVVTEFSALKFVVVSNESESIKLNILEPAKGKRKSQVEEYLDYYGGPGVQHIAFHTTNIIETIEILRSRGVEFLNIPDTYYDKLRTRLQGAKVNVKQDLTVLEKLRILLDFDDNGYLLQIFTKPSYLDASQVGFNQRPLEEQFVNEFLARERSEKLNSLQGQNRFNMHTLLHELNSNHEPLVNLNAGICSQANEWAHEFQGKSLPHNQLEESAVNGAVIPFNQSLPAFHPEVKWAHEFLADTEHNLEIEHSRIDAIPVQSWINEYGQEKEFVEEARHFADLMKDDAEINGTEFMRFIKKVGNYGVDTATSNQWAEDFSTGKESVIKDDTDFWHSLAQSMDDTQIDDTVDGWLNDYNNLSDNTESIPNYSFAEENHLKDMENPFQEGLRKLEEGDIPSAVLLFEAACQKEPDNVLAWQYLGTTQAENEHDTAAIQALRECVALNGDNLTAIMALAVSYTNESMSVDAIKSLEEWISKNEKYSHFCERSGAIDLNTNSGYKEAFNRVTNAFIKAARVSPNTPDADVQCGLGVLFNLSGEYDKAADCFTAALQVRPRDALLWNRLGATLANGSKPEEAVPAYRRALELSPGFLRARFNLGISCVGLKAYQEAAEHFLTVLNHQNAGRGPKGQRSRTAMSNNVWSGLRLVMSLMGRQDLYPYMDKQDLSFLNKEFNI
;
A
#
# COMPACT_ATOMS: atom_id res chain seq x y z
N MET A 1 59.93 6.09 -24.55
CA MET A 1 59.72 7.07 -25.63
C MET A 1 58.92 8.21 -25.00
N LYS A 2 59.51 9.40 -24.88
CA LYS A 2 58.84 10.59 -24.31
C LYS A 2 57.62 10.91 -25.16
N LEU A 3 56.43 10.93 -24.58
CA LEU A 3 55.30 11.65 -25.15
C LEU A 3 55.29 13.03 -24.51
N ASN A 4 55.68 14.00 -25.33
CA ASN A 4 55.76 15.41 -25.00
C ASN A 4 54.36 16.01 -24.94
N GLY A 5 54.15 16.86 -23.92
CA GLY A 5 53.35 18.08 -23.99
C GLY A 5 51.91 17.97 -24.47
N VAL A 6 50.98 17.81 -23.53
CA VAL A 6 49.63 18.35 -23.70
C VAL A 6 49.69 19.83 -23.33
N ALA A 7 49.31 20.67 -24.28
CA ALA A 7 49.29 22.12 -24.15
C ALA A 7 48.28 22.57 -23.07
N ALA A 8 48.58 23.70 -22.44
CA ALA A 8 47.65 24.43 -21.59
C ALA A 8 46.38 24.83 -22.37
N GLY A 9 45.21 24.58 -21.78
CA GLY A 9 43.94 25.19 -22.15
C GLY A 9 43.10 24.41 -23.15
N ASP A 10 42.43 23.35 -22.67
CA ASP A 10 41.07 23.07 -23.15
C ASP A 10 40.14 23.19 -21.93
N GLU A 11 39.44 24.31 -21.82
CA GLU A 11 38.49 24.62 -20.72
C GLU A 11 37.31 23.63 -20.63
N ARG A 12 37.25 22.65 -21.54
CA ARG A 12 36.16 21.69 -21.71
C ARG A 12 36.28 20.41 -20.87
N ASN A 13 37.45 20.03 -20.38
CA ASN A 13 37.63 18.75 -19.65
C ASN A 13 37.70 18.83 -18.12
N ALA A 14 37.48 20.00 -17.50
CA ALA A 14 37.53 20.15 -16.05
C ALA A 14 36.11 20.20 -15.45
N GLY A 15 35.61 19.03 -15.01
CA GLY A 15 34.26 18.83 -14.51
C GLY A 15 34.10 17.63 -13.58
N CYS A 16 32.86 17.35 -13.18
CA CYS A 16 32.53 16.14 -12.43
C CYS A 16 32.63 14.92 -13.36
N VAL A 17 33.28 13.86 -12.88
CA VAL A 17 33.64 12.68 -13.69
C VAL A 17 32.66 11.54 -13.46
N ASN A 18 32.46 11.11 -12.21
CA ASN A 18 31.55 10.01 -11.83
C ASN A 18 30.97 10.28 -10.44
N PHE A 19 29.94 9.52 -10.05
CA PHE A 19 29.57 9.39 -8.63
C PHE A 19 30.76 8.78 -7.85
N ASP A 20 31.17 9.41 -6.74
CA ASP A 20 32.21 8.86 -5.84
C ASP A 20 31.56 7.99 -4.76
N HIS A 21 30.58 8.56 -4.02
CA HIS A 21 29.79 7.86 -3.01
C HIS A 21 28.51 8.64 -2.67
N LEU A 22 27.58 8.00 -1.96
CA LEU A 22 26.40 8.67 -1.39
C LEU A 22 26.49 8.61 0.14
N THR A 23 26.25 9.73 0.81
CA THR A 23 26.25 9.79 2.28
C THR A 23 24.83 9.90 2.79
N PHE A 24 24.48 8.99 3.70
CA PHE A 24 23.22 8.98 4.43
C PHE A 24 23.45 9.43 5.86
N TRP A 25 22.57 10.29 6.36
CA TRP A 25 22.46 10.55 7.78
C TRP A 25 21.30 9.74 8.32
N VAL A 26 21.62 8.90 9.30
CA VAL A 26 20.70 7.88 9.84
C VAL A 26 20.73 7.88 11.36
N GLY A 27 19.61 7.52 11.98
CA GLY A 27 19.51 7.43 13.44
C GLY A 27 20.46 6.38 14.03
N ASN A 28 20.65 5.26 13.33
CA ASN A 28 21.55 4.19 13.77
C ASN A 28 22.33 3.56 12.59
N ALA A 29 23.53 4.08 12.33
CA ALA A 29 24.39 3.62 11.25
C ALA A 29 24.75 2.13 11.36
N LYS A 30 24.90 1.60 12.57
CA LYS A 30 25.26 0.18 12.77
C LYS A 30 24.12 -0.76 12.40
N GLN A 31 22.87 -0.39 12.70
CA GLN A 31 21.70 -1.16 12.27
C GLN A 31 21.47 -1.02 10.76
N ALA A 32 21.58 0.20 10.22
CA ALA A 32 21.47 0.43 8.78
C ALA A 32 22.51 -0.38 7.97
N VAL A 33 23.74 -0.53 8.47
CA VAL A 33 24.74 -1.46 7.90
C VAL A 33 24.20 -2.87 7.76
N SER A 34 23.57 -3.39 8.82
CA SER A 34 23.02 -4.75 8.80
C SER A 34 21.92 -4.90 7.75
N TYR A 35 21.03 -3.90 7.65
CA TYR A 35 19.96 -3.88 6.66
C TYR A 35 20.50 -3.94 5.22
N TYR A 36 21.36 -3.00 4.83
CA TYR A 36 21.89 -2.95 3.45
C TYR A 36 22.80 -4.15 3.11
N CYS A 37 23.51 -4.71 4.09
CA CYS A 37 24.33 -5.90 3.88
C CYS A 37 23.50 -7.18 3.69
N ILE A 38 22.49 -7.39 4.54
CA ILE A 38 21.64 -8.59 4.51
C ILE A 38 20.69 -8.53 3.32
N HIS A 39 19.97 -7.42 3.14
CA HIS A 39 18.91 -7.33 2.14
C HIS A 39 19.45 -6.99 0.74
N PHE A 40 20.37 -6.03 0.64
CA PHE A 40 20.87 -5.53 -0.65
C PHE A 40 22.23 -6.11 -1.06
N GLY A 41 22.85 -6.95 -0.22
CA GLY A 41 24.08 -7.67 -0.55
C GLY A 41 25.36 -6.82 -0.53
N PHE A 42 25.30 -5.60 0.03
CA PHE A 42 26.49 -4.80 0.27
C PHE A 42 27.44 -5.47 1.27
N GLN A 43 28.71 -5.09 1.25
CA GLN A 43 29.70 -5.55 2.23
C GLN A 43 30.30 -4.35 2.99
N PRO A 44 30.58 -4.49 4.30
CA PRO A 44 31.35 -3.48 5.02
C PRO A 44 32.72 -3.31 4.36
N TYR A 45 33.08 -2.08 4.05
CA TYR A 45 34.28 -1.76 3.28
C TYR A 45 35.25 -0.90 4.08
N ALA A 46 34.78 0.14 4.77
CA ALA A 46 35.62 0.98 5.61
C ALA A 46 34.83 1.53 6.81
N TYR A 47 35.52 2.00 7.85
CA TYR A 47 34.91 2.45 9.09
C TYR A 47 35.61 3.66 9.68
N LYS A 48 34.83 4.58 10.27
CA LYS A 48 35.29 5.72 11.08
C LYS A 48 34.40 5.88 12.30
N GLY A 49 34.95 5.90 13.50
CA GLY A 49 34.21 5.97 14.77
C GLY A 49 35.14 6.07 15.98
N LEU A 50 34.64 5.71 17.17
CA LEU A 50 35.36 5.93 18.43
C LEU A 50 36.72 5.21 18.46
N GLU A 51 36.77 4.02 17.90
CA GLU A 51 37.91 3.11 17.83
C GLU A 51 39.05 3.67 16.98
N ASN A 52 38.77 4.59 16.05
CA ASN A 52 39.78 5.27 15.24
C ASN A 52 39.77 6.79 15.41
N GLY A 53 39.28 7.26 16.56
CA GLY A 53 39.45 8.64 17.00
C GLY A 53 38.37 9.63 16.53
N SER A 54 37.37 9.18 15.77
CA SER A 54 36.20 10.01 15.46
C SER A 54 35.23 10.03 16.63
N ARG A 55 35.19 11.17 17.34
CA ARG A 55 34.39 11.33 18.57
C ARG A 55 33.02 11.99 18.39
N ASN A 56 32.80 12.65 17.25
CA ASN A 56 31.54 13.37 17.01
C ASN A 56 30.55 12.56 16.16
N VAL A 57 31.07 11.74 15.24
CA VAL A 57 30.27 10.94 14.30
C VAL A 57 30.85 9.55 14.16
N VAL A 58 29.98 8.58 13.86
CA VAL A 58 30.36 7.26 13.36
C VAL A 58 29.93 7.18 11.90
N ALA A 59 30.79 6.63 11.05
CA ALA A 59 30.56 6.47 9.62
C ALA A 59 30.97 5.05 9.19
N HIS A 60 30.04 4.33 8.59
CA HIS A 60 30.27 3.02 8.00
C HIS A 60 30.19 3.12 6.48
N VAL A 61 31.23 2.68 5.79
CA VAL A 61 31.27 2.63 4.33
C VAL A 61 30.91 1.23 3.89
N LEU A 62 29.85 1.12 3.09
CA LEU A 62 29.42 -0.09 2.44
C LEU A 62 29.81 -0.06 0.97
N ARG A 63 30.21 -1.21 0.44
CA ARG A 63 30.58 -1.36 -0.97
C ARG A 63 29.87 -2.55 -1.61
N GLN A 64 29.41 -2.36 -2.84
CA GLN A 64 29.07 -3.43 -3.76
C GLN A 64 29.57 -3.03 -5.14
N ASN A 65 30.52 -3.79 -5.69
CA ASN A 65 31.21 -3.45 -6.93
C ASN A 65 31.75 -1.99 -6.91
N SER A 66 31.19 -1.08 -7.72
CA SER A 66 31.59 0.32 -7.80
C SER A 66 30.68 1.27 -6.99
N ILE A 67 29.70 0.73 -6.27
CA ILE A 67 28.76 1.51 -5.44
C ILE A 67 29.34 1.67 -4.04
N TYR A 68 29.39 2.91 -3.55
CA TYR A 68 29.77 3.25 -2.18
C TYR A 68 28.65 4.01 -1.47
N LEU A 69 28.20 3.47 -0.33
CA LEU A 69 27.23 4.12 0.56
C LEU A 69 27.91 4.39 1.90
N VAL A 70 27.80 5.62 2.41
CA VAL A 70 28.38 6.04 3.69
C VAL A 70 27.26 6.32 4.67
N LEU A 71 27.10 5.46 5.68
CA LEU A 71 26.05 5.56 6.69
C LEU A 71 26.60 6.26 7.93
N VAL A 72 26.07 7.43 8.27
CA VAL A 72 26.60 8.31 9.32
C VAL A 72 25.57 8.55 10.41
N SER A 73 25.99 8.44 11.67
CA SER A 73 25.21 8.84 12.85
C SER A 73 26.02 9.74 13.77
N ALA A 74 25.32 10.61 14.50
CA ALA A 74 25.91 11.36 15.61
C ALA A 74 26.28 10.41 16.76
N LEU A 75 27.43 10.64 17.39
CA LEU A 75 27.85 9.93 18.61
C LEU A 75 27.52 10.70 19.89
N LEU A 76 27.36 12.03 19.79
CA LEU A 76 27.10 12.91 20.92
C LEU A 76 25.64 13.38 20.92
N PRO A 77 24.98 13.49 22.10
CA PRO A 77 23.58 13.89 22.20
C PRO A 77 23.26 15.31 21.71
N ASP A 78 24.26 16.20 21.63
CA ASP A 78 24.11 17.61 21.31
C ASP A 78 24.50 17.97 19.87
N ASN A 79 24.71 16.97 19.01
CA ASN A 79 24.97 17.19 17.59
C ASN A 79 23.70 17.71 16.90
N ARG A 80 23.55 19.03 16.87
CA ARG A 80 22.37 19.71 16.31
C ARG A 80 22.22 19.49 14.82
N GLU A 81 23.32 19.44 14.06
CA GLU A 81 23.26 19.36 12.61
C GLU A 81 22.64 18.04 12.14
N ILE A 82 23.16 16.91 12.64
CA ILE A 82 22.59 15.59 12.32
C ILE A 82 21.25 15.42 13.04
N GLY A 83 21.12 15.88 14.28
CA GLY A 83 19.87 15.77 15.04
C GLY A 83 18.69 16.48 14.38
N GLU A 84 18.87 17.72 13.93
CA GLU A 84 17.82 18.50 13.23
C GLU A 84 17.47 17.86 11.88
N HIS A 85 18.47 17.35 11.14
CA HIS A 85 18.21 16.58 9.92
C HIS A 85 17.37 15.33 10.20
N LEU A 86 17.73 14.53 11.19
CA LEU A 86 16.99 13.29 11.52
C LEU A 86 15.57 13.57 11.98
N VAL A 87 15.34 14.63 12.77
CA VAL A 87 13.99 15.04 13.18
C VAL A 87 13.16 15.51 12.00
N LYS A 88 13.77 16.21 11.04
CA LYS A 88 13.08 16.77 9.88
C LYS A 88 12.81 15.73 8.79
N HIS A 89 13.78 14.88 8.49
CA HIS A 89 13.80 14.03 7.31
C HIS A 89 13.68 12.52 7.61
N GLY A 90 13.94 12.11 8.85
CA GLY A 90 14.27 10.72 9.16
C GLY A 90 15.63 10.31 8.58
N ASP A 91 15.77 9.01 8.32
CA ASP A 91 16.95 8.44 7.66
C ASP A 91 16.92 8.79 6.16
N GLY A 92 17.96 9.47 5.67
CA GLY A 92 17.95 9.99 4.30
C GLY A 92 19.32 10.35 3.73
N VAL A 93 19.39 10.59 2.42
CA VAL A 93 20.62 11.02 1.74
C VAL A 93 20.90 12.48 2.08
N LYS A 94 22.06 12.73 2.67
CA LYS A 94 22.57 14.07 2.95
C LYS A 94 23.43 14.63 1.81
N ASP A 95 24.28 13.77 1.22
CA ASP A 95 25.29 14.20 0.25
C ASP A 95 25.40 13.24 -0.94
N ILE A 96 25.53 13.82 -2.13
CA ILE A 96 25.86 13.12 -3.37
C ILE A 96 27.27 13.56 -3.78
N ALA A 97 28.27 12.71 -3.57
CA ALA A 97 29.66 13.05 -3.85
C ALA A 97 30.05 12.75 -5.30
N PHE A 98 30.83 13.63 -5.90
CA PHE A 98 31.35 13.50 -7.26
C PHE A 98 32.88 13.43 -7.27
N GLN A 99 33.41 12.48 -8.02
CA GLN A 99 34.83 12.47 -8.38
C GLN A 99 35.09 13.63 -9.34
N VAL A 100 36.15 14.41 -9.09
CA VAL A 100 36.55 15.53 -9.95
C VAL A 100 38.04 15.45 -10.30
N ASP A 101 38.39 15.86 -11.52
CA ASP A 101 39.79 15.88 -12.00
C ASP A 101 40.53 17.18 -11.66
N ASP A 102 39.80 18.28 -11.47
CA ASP A 102 40.34 19.58 -11.10
C ASP A 102 39.36 20.29 -10.15
N ILE A 103 39.58 20.09 -8.85
CA ILE A 103 38.70 20.67 -7.82
C ILE A 103 38.80 22.19 -7.76
N ASP A 104 39.96 22.77 -8.08
CA ASP A 104 40.15 24.22 -8.07
C ASP A 104 39.24 24.88 -9.11
N HIS A 105 39.24 24.33 -10.32
CA HIS A 105 38.39 24.83 -11.40
C HIS A 105 36.90 24.66 -11.12
N VAL A 106 36.47 23.50 -10.62
CA VAL A 106 35.05 23.22 -10.32
C VAL A 106 34.54 24.15 -9.22
N VAL A 107 35.28 24.32 -8.13
CA VAL A 107 34.88 25.19 -7.02
C VAL A 107 34.95 26.67 -7.40
N GLU A 108 35.97 27.09 -8.16
CA GLU A 108 36.06 28.47 -8.65
C GLU A 108 34.87 28.84 -9.54
N ARG A 109 34.48 27.92 -10.45
CA ARG A 109 33.28 28.08 -11.27
C ARG A 109 32.03 28.21 -10.39
N ALA A 110 31.82 27.29 -9.46
CA ALA A 110 30.67 27.30 -8.57
C ALA A 110 30.58 28.61 -7.77
N LYS A 111 31.69 29.09 -7.20
CA LYS A 111 31.75 30.38 -6.49
C LYS A 111 31.42 31.57 -7.39
N LYS A 112 32.04 31.65 -8.57
CA LYS A 112 31.83 32.74 -9.52
C LYS A 112 30.39 32.81 -10.02
N ARG A 113 29.70 31.68 -10.06
CA ARG A 113 28.34 31.53 -10.60
C ARG A 113 27.26 31.56 -9.51
N GLY A 114 27.65 31.68 -8.24
CA GLY A 114 26.77 31.99 -7.13
C GLY A 114 26.31 30.78 -6.32
N ALA A 115 26.94 29.60 -6.46
CA ALA A 115 26.67 28.46 -5.59
C ALA A 115 27.08 28.76 -4.14
N SER A 116 26.28 28.29 -3.17
CA SER A 116 26.63 28.32 -1.75
C SER A 116 27.70 27.28 -1.47
N VAL A 117 28.88 27.73 -1.06
CA VAL A 117 29.98 26.85 -0.63
C VAL A 117 29.89 26.67 0.88
N GLU A 118 29.44 25.49 1.30
CA GLU A 118 29.31 25.13 2.73
C GLU A 118 30.68 24.90 3.36
N LYS A 119 31.59 24.29 2.59
CA LYS A 119 32.97 24.08 2.98
C LYS A 119 33.88 24.27 1.78
N ASP A 120 34.74 25.28 1.88
CA ASP A 120 35.73 25.55 0.85
C ASP A 120 36.76 24.42 0.75
N ILE A 121 37.58 24.43 -0.31
CA ILE A 121 38.58 23.40 -0.58
C ILE A 121 39.43 23.16 0.66
N TRP A 122 39.39 21.93 1.15
CA TRP A 122 40.29 21.44 2.19
C TRP A 122 40.97 20.15 1.71
N GLN A 123 42.02 19.78 2.42
CA GLN A 123 42.74 18.55 2.17
C GLN A 123 42.80 17.73 3.44
N GLU A 124 42.64 16.42 3.29
CA GLU A 124 42.91 15.44 4.33
C GLU A 124 44.02 14.52 3.85
N SER A 125 44.83 14.01 4.78
CA SER A 125 45.97 13.16 4.43
C SER A 125 46.20 12.13 5.50
N ASP A 126 46.65 10.96 5.06
CA ASP A 126 47.17 9.89 5.90
C ASP A 126 48.38 9.24 5.20
N ASP A 127 48.80 8.06 5.68
CA ASP A 127 49.97 7.36 5.15
C ASP A 127 49.83 6.95 3.67
N PHE A 128 48.63 7.00 3.10
CA PHE A 128 48.33 6.60 1.73
C PHE A 128 48.20 7.77 0.75
N GLY A 129 48.42 9.00 1.21
CA GLY A 129 48.46 10.19 0.37
C GLY A 129 47.48 11.28 0.81
N THR A 130 47.05 12.11 -0.15
CA THR A 130 46.20 13.28 0.11
C THR A 130 44.96 13.24 -0.77
N VAL A 131 43.80 13.52 -0.16
CA VAL A 131 42.54 13.76 -0.87
C VAL A 131 42.11 15.20 -0.64
N ARG A 132 41.72 15.88 -1.71
CA ARG A 132 41.16 17.24 -1.65
C ARG A 132 39.66 17.18 -1.84
N MET A 133 38.94 17.95 -1.04
CA MET A 133 37.48 17.96 -1.03
C MET A 133 36.93 19.37 -0.89
N ALA A 134 35.69 19.58 -1.32
CA ALA A 134 34.90 20.80 -1.15
C ALA A 134 33.42 20.43 -1.10
N VAL A 135 32.60 21.20 -0.37
CA VAL A 135 31.16 20.96 -0.25
C VAL A 135 30.38 22.18 -0.73
N VAL A 136 29.45 21.95 -1.64
CA VAL A 136 28.48 22.96 -2.11
C VAL A 136 27.05 22.52 -1.82
N ARG A 137 26.18 23.47 -1.50
CA ARG A 137 24.75 23.19 -1.29
C ARG A 137 23.98 23.28 -2.61
N THR A 138 23.07 22.33 -2.81
CA THR A 138 22.14 22.28 -3.96
C THR A 138 20.71 22.50 -3.46
N LEU A 139 19.76 21.65 -3.83
CA LEU A 139 18.36 21.66 -3.40
C LEU A 139 18.15 21.23 -1.94
N GLY A 140 17.26 21.93 -1.24
CA GLY A 140 16.90 21.63 0.14
C GLY A 140 18.13 21.59 1.07
N ASP A 141 18.25 20.50 1.82
CA ASP A 141 19.39 20.25 2.70
C ASP A 141 20.46 19.34 2.06
N VAL A 142 20.33 19.01 0.76
CA VAL A 142 21.27 18.14 0.05
C VAL A 142 22.53 18.92 -0.35
N THR A 143 23.68 18.26 -0.20
CA THR A 143 24.98 18.79 -0.62
C THR A 143 25.64 17.94 -1.70
N HIS A 144 26.61 18.55 -2.39
CA HIS A 144 27.56 17.84 -3.23
C HIS A 144 28.96 18.00 -2.66
N THR A 145 29.61 16.87 -2.38
CA THR A 145 31.03 16.83 -2.06
C THR A 145 31.83 16.53 -3.32
N PHE A 146 32.72 17.44 -3.72
CA PHE A 146 33.71 17.16 -4.78
C PHE A 146 34.90 16.44 -4.16
N VAL A 147 35.38 15.38 -4.82
CA VAL A 147 36.48 14.54 -4.33
C VAL A 147 37.56 14.40 -5.40
N GLU A 148 38.76 14.91 -5.11
CA GLU A 148 39.93 14.80 -5.99
C GLU A 148 40.98 13.87 -5.36
N ARG A 149 41.24 12.73 -6.01
CA ARG A 149 42.07 11.61 -5.52
C ARG A 149 43.34 11.38 -6.36
N LYS A 150 44.08 12.44 -6.71
CA LYS A 150 45.21 12.37 -7.66
C LYS A 150 46.33 11.41 -7.22
N ASP A 151 46.68 11.41 -5.94
CA ASP A 151 47.81 10.63 -5.40
C ASP A 151 47.40 9.95 -4.07
N TYR A 152 46.27 9.24 -4.06
CA TYR A 152 45.76 8.56 -2.87
C TYR A 152 45.49 7.08 -3.13
N ASP A 153 46.17 6.20 -2.39
CA ASP A 153 46.10 4.72 -2.52
C ASP A 153 45.46 4.07 -1.28
N GLY A 154 44.78 4.88 -0.46
CA GLY A 154 44.13 4.41 0.77
C GLY A 154 42.79 3.74 0.48
N LEU A 155 42.31 2.97 1.47
CA LEU A 155 41.12 2.12 1.33
C LEU A 155 39.88 2.87 0.81
N PHE A 156 39.53 3.98 1.45
CA PHE A 156 38.39 4.82 1.05
C PHE A 156 38.73 6.31 1.12
N LEU A 157 38.75 6.95 2.28
CA LEU A 157 39.16 8.35 2.45
C LEU A 157 40.07 8.45 3.68
N PRO A 158 40.88 9.52 3.81
CA PRO A 158 41.74 9.67 4.96
C PRO A 158 40.99 9.55 6.29
N GLY A 159 41.57 8.80 7.22
CA GLY A 159 40.97 8.56 8.54
C GLY A 159 39.85 7.51 8.57
N PHE A 160 39.62 6.79 7.47
CA PHE A 160 38.83 5.55 7.47
C PHE A 160 39.75 4.34 7.60
N GLY A 161 39.48 3.49 8.58
CA GLY A 161 40.15 2.21 8.76
C GLY A 161 39.38 1.04 8.15
N PRO A 162 39.92 -0.19 8.24
CA PRO A 162 39.18 -1.39 7.88
C PRO A 162 37.91 -1.55 8.74
N PRO A 163 36.89 -2.26 8.24
CA PRO A 163 35.64 -2.46 8.98
C PRO A 163 35.89 -3.24 10.27
N LEU A 164 35.26 -2.83 11.37
CA LEU A 164 35.47 -3.45 12.69
C LEU A 164 34.91 -4.87 12.78
N ASN A 165 33.78 -5.14 12.13
CA ASN A 165 33.10 -6.43 12.16
C ASN A 165 32.62 -6.81 10.78
N GLN A 166 32.75 -8.09 10.43
CA GLN A 166 32.08 -8.68 9.28
C GLN A 166 30.75 -9.27 9.72
N ILE A 167 29.70 -9.09 8.91
CA ILE A 167 28.43 -9.77 9.10
C ILE A 167 28.58 -11.16 8.50
N THR A 168 28.87 -12.16 9.32
CA THR A 168 29.18 -13.52 8.85
C THR A 168 28.05 -14.15 8.04
N LEU A 169 26.79 -13.81 8.35
CA LEU A 169 25.62 -14.25 7.62
C LEU A 169 25.69 -13.93 6.12
N THR A 170 26.31 -12.80 5.72
CA THR A 170 26.37 -12.42 4.29
C THR A 170 27.20 -13.37 3.44
N LYS A 171 28.05 -14.21 4.05
CA LYS A 171 28.85 -15.23 3.34
C LYS A 171 28.01 -16.38 2.80
N GLU A 172 26.88 -16.67 3.46
CA GLU A 172 25.95 -17.73 3.07
C GLU A 172 24.88 -17.23 2.10
N LEU A 173 24.79 -15.91 1.88
CA LEU A 173 23.77 -15.30 1.04
C LEU A 173 24.34 -14.99 -0.36
N GLN A 174 23.65 -15.42 -1.42
CA GLN A 174 24.04 -15.16 -2.80
C GLN A 174 24.01 -13.65 -3.12
N SER A 175 25.06 -13.09 -3.74
CA SER A 175 25.13 -11.65 -4.05
C SER A 175 24.18 -11.27 -5.19
N PRO A 176 23.39 -10.17 -5.05
CA PRO A 176 22.50 -9.69 -6.11
C PRO A 176 23.25 -9.00 -7.26
N ASN A 177 24.57 -8.79 -7.13
CA ASN A 177 25.47 -8.28 -8.17
C ASN A 177 25.08 -6.91 -8.75
N LEU A 178 24.80 -5.93 -7.87
CA LEU A 178 24.59 -4.53 -8.26
C LEU A 178 25.94 -3.88 -8.63
N HIS A 179 26.05 -3.22 -9.79
CA HIS A 179 27.36 -2.80 -10.34
C HIS A 179 27.76 -1.36 -9.99
N PHE A 180 26.93 -0.39 -10.33
CA PHE A 180 27.20 1.04 -10.15
C PHE A 180 25.89 1.83 -9.96
N ILE A 181 26.01 3.08 -9.51
CA ILE A 181 24.89 4.03 -9.41
C ILE A 181 24.57 4.51 -10.82
N ASP A 182 23.40 4.15 -11.34
CA ASP A 182 22.97 4.54 -12.68
C ASP A 182 22.53 6.01 -12.71
N HIS A 183 21.66 6.38 -11.76
CA HIS A 183 21.20 7.75 -11.59
C HIS A 183 20.66 7.99 -10.17
N VAL A 184 20.57 9.27 -9.79
CA VAL A 184 19.98 9.71 -8.51
C VAL A 184 18.84 10.67 -8.81
N VAL A 185 17.72 10.52 -8.11
CA VAL A 185 16.51 11.30 -8.35
C VAL A 185 16.16 12.16 -7.16
N SER A 186 15.93 13.45 -7.39
CA SER A 186 15.60 14.42 -6.36
C SER A 186 14.23 15.05 -6.59
N ALA A 187 13.46 15.17 -5.52
CA ALA A 187 12.16 15.83 -5.48
C ALA A 187 12.29 17.26 -4.91
N GLN A 188 11.53 18.20 -5.46
CA GLN A 188 11.53 19.62 -5.04
C GLN A 188 10.13 20.24 -5.17
N TYR A 189 9.94 21.47 -4.70
CA TYR A 189 8.63 22.15 -4.76
C TYR A 189 8.18 22.51 -6.18
N GLU A 190 6.89 22.77 -6.34
CA GLU A 190 6.28 23.20 -7.59
C GLU A 190 6.91 24.53 -8.06
N ASN A 191 7.35 24.58 -9.32
CA ASN A 191 7.97 25.71 -10.02
C ASN A 191 9.45 25.97 -9.71
N ASP A 192 10.12 25.13 -8.92
CA ASP A 192 11.56 25.26 -8.64
C ASP A 192 12.43 24.58 -9.71
N MET A 193 11.85 23.77 -10.63
CA MET A 193 12.59 22.97 -11.60
C MET A 193 13.53 23.76 -12.50
N GLU A 194 13.07 24.87 -13.05
CA GLU A 194 13.89 25.68 -13.94
C GLU A 194 15.07 26.32 -13.18
N ASP A 195 14.88 26.69 -11.92
CA ASP A 195 15.93 27.28 -11.09
C ASP A 195 16.95 26.23 -10.66
N THR A 196 16.50 25.02 -10.29
CA THR A 196 17.39 23.88 -10.00
C THR A 196 18.20 23.46 -11.22
N MET A 197 17.58 23.38 -12.41
CA MET A 197 18.32 23.08 -13.64
C MET A 197 19.39 24.12 -13.93
N LYS A 198 19.02 25.41 -13.89
CA LYS A 198 19.96 26.51 -14.07
C LYS A 198 21.06 26.46 -13.03
N TRP A 199 20.79 26.00 -11.81
CA TRP A 199 21.82 25.82 -10.79
C TRP A 199 22.88 24.82 -11.27
N TYR A 200 22.48 23.63 -11.75
CA TYR A 200 23.43 22.63 -12.26
C TYR A 200 24.16 23.10 -13.53
N GLU A 201 23.44 23.71 -14.47
CA GLU A 201 24.00 24.24 -15.72
C GLU A 201 25.04 25.33 -15.46
N ASN A 202 24.70 26.32 -14.62
CA ASN A 202 25.57 27.47 -14.39
C ASN A 202 26.75 27.12 -13.47
N ASN A 203 26.51 26.35 -12.41
CA ASN A 203 27.50 26.14 -11.37
C ASN A 203 28.42 24.96 -11.70
N LEU A 204 27.89 23.87 -12.26
CA LEU A 204 28.63 22.63 -12.49
C LEU A 204 28.92 22.34 -13.97
N ALA A 205 28.44 23.20 -14.89
CA ALA A 205 28.53 22.98 -16.33
C ALA A 205 27.89 21.66 -16.79
N PHE A 206 26.83 21.24 -16.10
CA PHE A 206 25.99 20.16 -16.55
C PHE A 206 25.10 20.66 -17.70
N HIS A 207 24.54 19.75 -18.47
CA HIS A 207 23.60 20.08 -19.54
C HIS A 207 22.30 19.31 -19.36
N ARG A 208 21.23 19.82 -19.96
CA ARG A 208 19.98 19.06 -20.08
C ARG A 208 20.24 17.89 -21.00
N PHE A 209 20.33 16.71 -20.42
CA PHE A 209 20.46 15.47 -21.16
C PHE A 209 19.12 15.11 -21.81
N TRP A 210 18.03 15.42 -21.12
CA TRP A 210 16.68 15.16 -21.58
C TRP A 210 15.73 16.24 -21.04
N SER A 211 15.08 16.99 -21.92
CA SER A 211 13.90 17.77 -21.56
C SER A 211 12.73 17.36 -22.44
N VAL A 212 11.65 16.95 -21.79
CA VAL A 212 10.32 17.03 -22.39
C VAL A 212 9.76 18.35 -21.92
N ASP A 213 10.10 19.40 -22.67
CA ASP A 213 9.48 20.70 -22.52
C ASP A 213 7.95 20.48 -22.64
N ASP A 214 7.22 20.80 -21.57
CA ASP A 214 5.75 20.81 -21.50
C ASP A 214 4.97 19.48 -21.56
N VAL A 215 5.54 18.33 -21.18
CA VAL A 215 4.69 17.15 -20.91
C VAL A 215 4.68 16.75 -19.44
N ASN A 216 3.59 17.13 -18.80
CA ASN A 216 3.14 16.55 -17.55
C ASN A 216 3.09 15.01 -17.71
N VAL A 217 3.77 14.27 -16.84
CA VAL A 217 3.50 12.85 -16.64
C VAL A 217 2.18 12.78 -15.89
N VAL A 218 1.08 12.77 -16.65
CA VAL A 218 -0.30 12.82 -16.11
C VAL A 218 -0.84 11.41 -16.02
N THR A 219 -1.07 10.93 -14.82
CA THR A 219 -2.02 9.84 -14.60
C THR A 219 -3.43 10.40 -14.56
N GLU A 220 -4.41 9.52 -14.48
CA GLU A 220 -5.79 9.95 -14.27
C GLU A 220 -5.97 10.84 -13.03
N PHE A 221 -5.08 10.70 -12.04
CA PHE A 221 -5.19 11.29 -10.71
C PHE A 221 -4.10 12.30 -10.41
N SER A 222 -2.86 12.09 -10.80
CA SER A 222 -1.73 12.91 -10.40
C SER A 222 -0.93 13.37 -11.60
N ALA A 223 -0.09 14.37 -11.41
CA ALA A 223 0.89 14.74 -12.39
C ALA A 223 2.24 15.05 -11.74
N LEU A 224 3.31 14.84 -12.51
CA LEU A 224 4.63 15.39 -12.19
C LEU A 224 5.28 15.94 -13.45
N LYS A 225 6.25 16.83 -13.25
CA LYS A 225 7.24 17.16 -14.28
C LYS A 225 8.55 16.49 -13.92
N PHE A 226 9.34 16.18 -14.94
CA PHE A 226 10.71 15.72 -14.73
C PHE A 226 11.67 16.23 -15.79
N VAL A 227 12.91 16.47 -15.36
CA VAL A 227 14.04 16.76 -16.26
C VAL A 227 15.27 15.98 -15.79
N VAL A 228 16.11 15.59 -16.74
CA VAL A 228 17.41 14.97 -16.46
C VAL A 228 18.53 15.95 -16.78
N VAL A 229 19.37 16.23 -15.79
CA VAL A 229 20.63 16.95 -15.98
C VAL A 229 21.80 15.98 -15.88
N SER A 230 22.82 16.22 -16.69
CA SER A 230 23.96 15.31 -16.81
C SER A 230 25.27 16.05 -17.01
N ASN A 231 26.38 15.45 -16.59
CA ASN A 231 27.71 15.95 -16.94
C ASN A 231 28.02 15.72 -18.43
N GLU A 232 29.08 16.33 -18.95
CA GLU A 232 29.42 16.26 -20.39
C GLU A 232 29.65 14.84 -20.91
N SER A 233 30.19 13.94 -20.09
CA SER A 233 30.40 12.53 -20.45
C SER A 233 29.19 11.62 -20.17
N GLU A 234 28.08 12.20 -19.72
CA GLU A 234 26.81 11.53 -19.42
C GLU A 234 26.87 10.36 -18.43
N SER A 235 27.93 10.34 -17.63
CA SER A 235 28.25 9.34 -16.61
C SER A 235 27.61 9.65 -15.26
N ILE A 236 27.22 10.91 -15.02
CA ILE A 236 26.44 11.33 -13.84
C ILE A 236 25.09 11.81 -14.32
N LYS A 237 24.03 11.08 -13.99
CA LYS A 237 22.65 11.44 -14.33
C LYS A 237 21.87 11.79 -13.06
N LEU A 238 21.35 13.02 -13.01
CA LEU A 238 20.51 13.49 -11.91
C LEU A 238 19.11 13.82 -12.46
N ASN A 239 18.11 13.07 -12.01
CA ASN A 239 16.73 13.34 -12.39
C ASN A 239 16.12 14.27 -11.35
N ILE A 240 15.46 15.32 -11.81
CA ILE A 240 14.83 16.33 -10.99
C ILE A 240 13.32 16.21 -11.19
N LEU A 241 12.58 16.06 -10.10
CA LEU A 241 11.12 15.94 -10.07
C LEU A 241 10.51 17.14 -9.37
N GLU A 242 9.44 17.69 -9.94
CA GLU A 242 8.54 18.61 -9.21
C GLU A 242 7.07 18.15 -9.36
N PRO A 243 6.21 18.48 -8.39
CA PRO A 243 4.78 18.27 -8.51
C PRO A 243 4.21 18.99 -9.72
N ALA A 244 3.18 18.39 -10.32
CA ALA A 244 2.32 19.08 -11.26
C ALA A 244 0.86 18.87 -10.89
N LYS A 245 0.00 19.80 -11.30
CA LYS A 245 -1.42 19.80 -10.93
C LYS A 245 -2.13 18.54 -11.43
N GLY A 246 -2.56 17.70 -10.50
CA GLY A 246 -3.44 16.55 -10.72
C GLY A 246 -4.78 16.69 -9.98
N LYS A 247 -5.67 15.70 -10.15
CA LYS A 247 -6.90 15.55 -9.37
C LYS A 247 -6.66 15.06 -7.93
N ARG A 248 -5.50 14.46 -7.66
CA ARG A 248 -4.97 13.98 -6.38
C ARG A 248 -3.57 14.54 -6.19
N LYS A 249 -3.13 14.47 -4.94
CA LYS A 249 -1.78 14.84 -4.51
C LYS A 249 -0.74 14.03 -5.29
N SER A 250 0.30 14.70 -5.77
CA SER A 250 1.41 14.06 -6.47
C SER A 250 2.24 13.22 -5.50
N GLN A 251 2.82 12.11 -5.95
CA GLN A 251 3.78 11.34 -5.15
C GLN A 251 5.01 12.18 -4.78
N VAL A 252 5.32 13.21 -5.59
CA VAL A 252 6.37 14.19 -5.28
C VAL A 252 5.92 15.09 -4.13
N GLU A 253 4.67 15.55 -4.10
CA GLU A 253 4.10 16.29 -2.95
C GLU A 253 4.08 15.44 -1.69
N GLU A 254 3.78 14.15 -1.81
CA GLU A 254 3.81 13.25 -0.66
C GLU A 254 5.21 13.06 -0.10
N TYR A 255 6.21 12.85 -0.98
CA TYR A 255 7.61 12.85 -0.56
C TYR A 255 7.95 14.14 0.18
N LEU A 256 7.59 15.32 -0.35
CA LEU A 256 7.91 16.60 0.27
C LEU A 256 7.27 16.76 1.66
N ASP A 257 6.06 16.24 1.84
CA ASP A 257 5.34 16.30 3.11
C ASP A 257 5.97 15.42 4.19
N TYR A 258 6.34 14.17 3.85
CA TYR A 258 6.93 13.25 4.84
C TYR A 258 8.43 13.49 5.05
N TYR A 259 9.16 13.84 3.98
CA TYR A 259 10.56 14.21 4.08
C TYR A 259 10.75 15.61 4.66
N GLY A 260 9.71 16.45 4.71
CA GLY A 260 9.80 17.81 5.25
C GLY A 260 10.54 18.81 4.34
N GLY A 261 10.61 18.54 3.03
CA GLY A 261 11.19 19.44 2.02
C GLY A 261 11.88 18.72 0.85
N PRO A 262 12.61 19.46 -0.01
CA PRO A 262 13.32 18.88 -1.14
C PRO A 262 14.44 17.91 -0.71
N GLY A 263 14.65 16.85 -1.48
CA GLY A 263 15.68 15.85 -1.18
C GLY A 263 15.73 14.71 -2.20
N VAL A 264 16.59 13.71 -1.93
CA VAL A 264 16.76 12.53 -2.79
C VAL A 264 15.63 11.53 -2.55
N GLN A 265 14.81 11.32 -3.59
CA GLN A 265 13.69 10.37 -3.55
C GLN A 265 14.16 8.92 -3.73
N HIS A 266 14.99 8.66 -4.75
CA HIS A 266 15.48 7.31 -5.01
C HIS A 266 16.86 7.30 -5.69
N ILE A 267 17.52 6.15 -5.58
CA ILE A 267 18.81 5.85 -6.19
C ILE A 267 18.63 4.59 -7.03
N ALA A 268 19.00 4.66 -8.30
CA ALA A 268 18.95 3.52 -9.20
C ALA A 268 20.31 2.81 -9.23
N PHE A 269 20.29 1.48 -9.05
CA PHE A 269 21.47 0.63 -9.18
C PHE A 269 21.39 -0.20 -10.44
N HIS A 270 22.46 -0.17 -11.23
CA HIS A 270 22.56 -0.96 -12.46
C HIS A 270 22.83 -2.45 -12.17
N THR A 271 22.21 -3.34 -12.95
CA THR A 271 22.51 -4.78 -12.99
C THR A 271 22.56 -5.30 -14.42
N THR A 272 23.43 -6.27 -14.69
CA THR A 272 23.52 -6.97 -15.99
C THR A 272 22.55 -8.14 -16.10
N ASN A 273 21.99 -8.63 -14.99
CA ASN A 273 21.01 -9.72 -14.97
C ASN A 273 19.88 -9.41 -13.97
N ILE A 274 18.95 -8.56 -14.40
CA ILE A 274 17.87 -8.11 -13.52
C ILE A 274 16.98 -9.24 -12.99
N ILE A 275 16.78 -10.33 -13.75
CA ILE A 275 15.96 -11.47 -13.28
C ILE A 275 16.59 -12.10 -12.04
N GLU A 276 17.86 -12.50 -12.15
CA GLU A 276 18.60 -13.11 -11.03
C GLU A 276 18.76 -12.13 -9.86
N THR A 277 19.09 -10.86 -10.14
CA THR A 277 19.19 -9.82 -9.12
C THR A 277 17.91 -9.69 -8.31
N ILE A 278 16.74 -9.63 -8.97
CA ILE A 278 15.46 -9.45 -8.28
C ILE A 278 15.02 -10.72 -7.55
N GLU A 279 15.27 -11.91 -8.10
CA GLU A 279 15.05 -13.18 -7.38
C GLU A 279 15.85 -13.23 -6.08
N ILE A 280 17.14 -12.86 -6.14
CA ILE A 280 18.02 -12.82 -4.97
C ILE A 280 17.54 -11.77 -3.96
N LEU A 281 17.27 -10.54 -4.40
CA LEU A 281 16.82 -9.47 -3.50
C LEU A 281 15.51 -9.85 -2.79
N ARG A 282 14.54 -10.46 -3.50
CA ARG A 282 13.31 -10.98 -2.89
C ARG A 282 13.59 -12.11 -1.90
N SER A 283 14.48 -13.05 -2.24
CA SER A 283 14.86 -14.15 -1.31
C SER A 283 15.54 -13.62 -0.04
N ARG A 284 16.18 -12.47 -0.13
CA ARG A 284 16.78 -11.74 1.00
C ARG A 284 15.77 -10.83 1.72
N GLY A 285 14.49 -10.85 1.36
CA GLY A 285 13.42 -10.09 2.03
C GLY A 285 13.25 -8.64 1.55
N VAL A 286 13.83 -8.24 0.42
CA VAL A 286 13.54 -6.92 -0.18
C VAL A 286 12.15 -6.93 -0.79
N GLU A 287 11.32 -5.98 -0.36
CA GLU A 287 10.01 -5.73 -0.94
C GLU A 287 10.09 -4.75 -2.11
N PHE A 288 9.27 -5.01 -3.13
CA PHE A 288 9.16 -4.20 -4.34
C PHE A 288 7.71 -3.75 -4.52
N LEU A 289 7.54 -2.63 -5.24
CA LEU A 289 6.21 -2.16 -5.64
C LEU A 289 5.49 -3.23 -6.46
N ASN A 290 4.17 -3.33 -6.28
CA ASN A 290 3.36 -4.24 -7.07
C ASN A 290 2.98 -3.63 -8.42
N ILE A 291 3.10 -4.42 -9.50
CA ILE A 291 2.69 -4.03 -10.86
C ILE A 291 1.47 -4.89 -11.25
N PRO A 292 0.35 -4.31 -11.73
CA PRO A 292 -0.84 -5.09 -12.06
C PRO A 292 -0.64 -5.95 -13.32
N ASP A 293 -1.30 -7.11 -13.37
CA ASP A 293 -1.19 -8.06 -14.50
C ASP A 293 -1.58 -7.41 -15.84
N THR A 294 -2.56 -6.50 -15.82
CA THR A 294 -3.00 -5.75 -17.01
C THR A 294 -1.89 -4.93 -17.70
N TYR A 295 -0.81 -4.59 -17.00
CA TYR A 295 0.37 -3.98 -17.61
C TYR A 295 1.05 -4.94 -18.59
N TYR A 296 1.26 -6.19 -18.18
CA TYR A 296 1.97 -7.19 -18.97
C TYR A 296 1.18 -7.63 -20.20
N ASP A 297 -0.16 -7.67 -20.11
CA ASP A 297 -1.03 -7.92 -21.26
C ASP A 297 -0.93 -6.80 -22.31
N LYS A 298 -0.92 -5.55 -21.85
CA LYS A 298 -0.70 -4.39 -22.72
C LYS A 298 0.72 -4.39 -23.30
N LEU A 299 1.72 -4.76 -22.51
CA LEU A 299 3.12 -4.87 -22.93
C LEU A 299 3.29 -5.90 -24.05
N ARG A 300 2.72 -7.11 -23.89
CA ARG A 300 2.72 -8.16 -24.93
C ARG A 300 2.12 -7.65 -26.23
N THR A 301 0.99 -6.93 -26.14
CA THR A 301 0.33 -6.31 -27.31
C THR A 301 1.23 -5.25 -27.96
N ARG A 302 1.90 -4.40 -27.17
CA ARG A 302 2.83 -3.37 -27.67
C ARG A 302 4.05 -3.98 -28.37
N LEU A 303 4.58 -5.09 -27.86
CA LEU A 303 5.76 -5.76 -28.42
C LEU A 303 5.48 -6.47 -29.75
N GLN A 304 4.25 -6.90 -30.04
CA GLN A 304 3.89 -7.53 -31.32
C GLN A 304 4.17 -6.61 -32.53
N GLY A 305 4.15 -5.28 -32.34
CA GLY A 305 4.44 -4.29 -33.37
C GLY A 305 5.81 -3.60 -33.24
N ALA A 306 6.63 -4.00 -32.28
CA ALA A 306 7.90 -3.35 -31.96
C ALA A 306 9.07 -3.94 -32.77
N LYS A 307 10.06 -3.11 -33.11
CA LYS A 307 11.31 -3.57 -33.75
C LYS A 307 12.32 -4.15 -32.75
N VAL A 308 12.15 -3.84 -31.47
CA VAL A 308 13.04 -4.28 -30.41
C VAL A 308 12.91 -5.78 -30.17
N ASN A 309 14.04 -6.45 -29.94
CA ASN A 309 14.06 -7.86 -29.53
C ASN A 309 14.39 -7.96 -28.04
N VAL A 310 13.35 -8.12 -27.22
CA VAL A 310 13.49 -8.37 -25.77
C VAL A 310 14.02 -9.77 -25.57
N LYS A 311 15.16 -9.91 -24.90
CA LYS A 311 15.85 -11.21 -24.73
C LYS A 311 15.29 -12.02 -23.55
N GLN A 312 14.72 -11.34 -22.56
CA GLN A 312 14.19 -11.93 -21.35
C GLN A 312 12.79 -12.50 -21.59
N ASP A 313 12.47 -13.58 -20.87
CA ASP A 313 11.14 -14.18 -20.91
C ASP A 313 10.12 -13.24 -20.24
N LEU A 314 9.11 -12.81 -21.00
CA LEU A 314 8.06 -11.90 -20.52
C LEU A 314 7.25 -12.48 -19.36
N THR A 315 7.08 -13.81 -19.31
CA THR A 315 6.40 -14.48 -18.19
C THR A 315 7.24 -14.40 -16.91
N VAL A 316 8.57 -14.44 -17.04
CA VAL A 316 9.48 -14.25 -15.90
C VAL A 316 9.47 -12.80 -15.45
N LEU A 317 9.47 -11.83 -16.37
CA LEU A 317 9.36 -10.41 -16.03
C LEU A 317 8.04 -10.10 -15.29
N GLU A 318 6.93 -10.66 -15.76
CA GLU A 318 5.61 -10.57 -15.11
C GLU A 318 5.61 -11.16 -13.71
N LYS A 319 6.14 -12.38 -13.55
CA LYS A 319 6.24 -13.03 -12.24
C LYS A 319 7.06 -12.21 -11.24
N LEU A 320 8.12 -11.55 -11.71
CA LEU A 320 9.00 -10.74 -10.87
C LEU A 320 8.54 -9.29 -10.69
N ARG A 321 7.46 -8.90 -11.37
CA ARG A 321 6.93 -7.52 -11.38
C ARG A 321 7.93 -6.49 -11.95
N ILE A 322 8.73 -6.90 -12.94
CA ILE A 322 9.71 -6.03 -13.61
C ILE A 322 9.02 -5.24 -14.72
N LEU A 323 9.25 -3.93 -14.76
CA LEU A 323 8.77 -3.03 -15.82
C LEU A 323 9.74 -3.06 -17.01
N LEU A 324 9.18 -2.98 -18.23
CA LEU A 324 9.91 -2.91 -19.48
C LEU A 324 9.46 -1.70 -20.31
N ASP A 325 10.43 -0.87 -20.67
CA ASP A 325 10.24 0.23 -21.62
C ASP A 325 11.16 0.07 -22.84
N PHE A 326 10.78 0.58 -24.01
CA PHE A 326 11.53 0.33 -25.24
C PHE A 326 11.28 1.37 -26.36
N ASP A 327 12.28 1.52 -27.23
CA ASP A 327 12.19 2.27 -28.48
C ASP A 327 12.62 1.40 -29.68
N ASP A 328 12.88 2.04 -30.83
CA ASP A 328 13.35 1.36 -32.04
C ASP A 328 14.78 0.78 -31.93
N ASN A 329 15.58 1.22 -30.94
CA ASN A 329 17.00 0.90 -30.83
C ASN A 329 17.36 0.06 -29.60
N GLY A 330 16.43 -0.15 -28.66
CA GLY A 330 16.64 -1.00 -27.49
C GLY A 330 15.53 -0.93 -26.44
N TYR A 331 15.81 -1.48 -25.26
CA TYR A 331 14.86 -1.55 -24.14
C TYR A 331 15.56 -1.37 -22.79
N LEU A 332 14.78 -0.92 -21.80
CA LEU A 332 15.15 -0.73 -20.40
C LEU A 332 14.29 -1.63 -19.53
N LEU A 333 14.91 -2.28 -18.54
CA LEU A 333 14.22 -3.04 -17.51
C LEU A 333 14.43 -2.35 -16.16
N GLN A 334 13.37 -2.16 -15.39
CA GLN A 334 13.44 -1.50 -14.09
C GLN A 334 12.39 -2.01 -13.11
N ILE A 335 12.62 -1.79 -11.82
CA ILE A 335 11.69 -2.08 -10.74
C ILE A 335 12.07 -1.25 -9.52
N PHE A 336 11.09 -0.86 -8.71
CA PHE A 336 11.27 -0.02 -7.54
C PHE A 336 11.04 -0.82 -6.27
N THR A 337 11.90 -0.63 -5.26
CA THR A 337 11.67 -1.18 -3.92
C THR A 337 10.57 -0.39 -3.22
N LYS A 338 9.95 -0.97 -2.19
CA LYS A 338 9.20 -0.16 -1.22
C LYS A 338 10.17 0.77 -0.44
N PRO A 339 9.68 1.86 0.19
CA PRO A 339 10.50 2.71 1.05
C PRO A 339 11.15 1.90 2.18
N SER A 340 12.45 2.11 2.43
CA SER A 340 13.25 1.29 3.37
C SER A 340 13.05 1.60 4.86
N TYR A 341 12.24 2.61 5.21
CA TYR A 341 12.07 3.13 6.58
C TYR A 341 10.63 3.03 7.11
N LEU A 342 9.70 2.43 6.34
CA LEU A 342 8.31 2.26 6.73
C LEU A 342 7.94 0.78 6.68
N ASP A 343 7.61 0.21 7.83
CA ASP A 343 6.84 -1.02 7.90
C ASP A 343 5.37 -0.66 7.59
N ALA A 344 4.88 -1.15 6.45
CA ALA A 344 3.52 -0.88 5.95
C ALA A 344 2.41 -1.43 6.87
N SER A 345 2.77 -2.18 7.93
CA SER A 345 1.82 -2.82 8.84
C SER A 345 1.38 -1.96 10.03
N GLN A 346 2.04 -0.83 10.34
CA GLN A 346 1.76 -0.05 11.57
C GLN A 346 1.31 1.39 11.38
N VAL A 347 1.18 1.87 10.15
CA VAL A 347 0.63 3.19 9.86
C VAL A 347 -0.71 2.98 9.18
N GLY A 348 -1.81 3.34 9.83
CA GLY A 348 -3.19 3.25 9.31
C GLY A 348 -3.48 4.20 8.14
N PHE A 349 -2.54 4.34 7.22
CA PHE A 349 -2.61 5.14 6.01
C PHE A 349 -2.43 4.24 4.79
N ASN A 350 -3.39 4.32 3.87
CA ASN A 350 -3.40 3.71 2.55
C ASN A 350 -2.07 3.93 1.80
N GLN A 351 -1.19 2.92 1.75
CA GLN A 351 0.00 2.93 0.87
C GLN A 351 -0.26 2.31 -0.52
N ARG A 352 -1.35 1.55 -0.73
CA ARG A 352 -1.71 1.01 -2.06
C ARG A 352 -1.94 2.07 -3.16
N PRO A 353 -2.57 3.24 -2.87
CA PRO A 353 -2.70 4.32 -3.86
C PRO A 353 -1.35 4.85 -4.35
N LEU A 354 -0.31 4.79 -3.50
CA LEU A 354 1.02 5.28 -3.84
C LEU A 354 1.74 4.35 -4.82
N GLU A 355 1.70 3.04 -4.57
CA GLU A 355 2.34 2.06 -5.46
C GLU A 355 1.70 2.09 -6.85
N GLU A 356 0.36 2.08 -6.90
CA GLU A 356 -0.36 2.21 -8.17
C GLU A 356 -0.12 3.57 -8.82
N GLN A 357 0.03 4.65 -8.06
CA GLN A 357 0.38 5.96 -8.61
C GLN A 357 1.80 6.00 -9.18
N PHE A 358 2.80 5.43 -8.50
CA PHE A 358 4.16 5.27 -9.02
C PHE A 358 4.16 4.51 -10.35
N VAL A 359 3.44 3.40 -10.41
CA VAL A 359 3.32 2.58 -11.60
C VAL A 359 2.55 3.30 -12.70
N ASN A 360 1.43 3.93 -12.38
CA ASN A 360 0.64 4.64 -13.38
C ASN A 360 1.36 5.88 -13.92
N GLU A 361 2.10 6.61 -13.09
CA GLU A 361 2.94 7.75 -13.52
C GLU A 361 4.05 7.22 -14.43
N PHE A 362 4.67 6.10 -14.07
CA PHE A 362 5.60 5.40 -14.95
C PHE A 362 4.98 5.02 -16.30
N LEU A 363 3.75 4.49 -16.33
CA LEU A 363 3.06 4.15 -17.59
C LEU A 363 2.53 5.36 -18.37
N ALA A 364 2.26 6.47 -17.69
CA ALA A 364 1.85 7.72 -18.30
C ALA A 364 3.00 8.39 -19.07
N ARG A 365 4.24 8.24 -18.57
CA ARG A 365 5.47 8.63 -19.27
C ARG A 365 5.52 8.05 -20.70
N GLU A 366 5.17 6.78 -20.85
CA GLU A 366 5.19 6.08 -22.15
C GLU A 366 4.20 6.66 -23.19
N ARG A 367 3.05 7.20 -22.74
CA ARG A 367 2.04 7.78 -23.66
C ARG A 367 2.49 9.13 -24.21
N SER A 368 3.21 9.90 -23.40
CA SER A 368 3.83 11.17 -23.81
C SER A 368 4.88 10.97 -24.91
N GLU A 369 5.69 9.91 -24.78
CA GLU A 369 6.77 9.58 -25.72
C GLU A 369 6.27 9.30 -27.15
N LYS A 370 5.10 8.65 -27.29
CA LYS A 370 4.46 8.42 -28.61
C LYS A 370 3.90 9.69 -29.25
N LEU A 371 3.40 10.64 -28.46
CA LEU A 371 2.78 11.86 -28.98
C LEU A 371 3.84 12.82 -29.55
N ASN A 372 5.01 12.86 -28.92
CA ASN A 372 6.15 13.71 -29.34
C ASN A 372 6.94 13.13 -30.53
N SER A 373 6.87 11.82 -30.78
CA SER A 373 7.49 11.20 -31.97
C SER A 373 6.91 11.68 -33.32
N LEU A 374 5.78 12.40 -33.30
CA LEU A 374 5.12 12.97 -34.48
C LEU A 374 5.57 14.42 -34.80
N GLN A 375 6.32 15.10 -33.93
CA GLN A 375 6.68 16.52 -34.09
C GLN A 375 8.15 16.84 -34.43
N GLY A 376 9.01 15.82 -34.59
CA GLY A 376 10.26 15.97 -35.35
C GLY A 376 11.34 16.90 -34.75
N GLN A 377 11.48 16.97 -33.42
CA GLN A 377 12.68 17.54 -32.78
C GLN A 377 13.30 16.54 -31.79
N ASN A 378 14.62 16.36 -31.93
CA ASN A 378 15.55 15.49 -31.20
C ASN A 378 15.05 14.08 -30.83
N ARG A 379 15.44 13.11 -31.67
CA ARG A 379 15.21 11.68 -31.46
C ARG A 379 15.92 11.20 -30.19
N PHE A 380 15.20 10.53 -29.31
CA PHE A 380 15.78 9.52 -28.41
C PHE A 380 16.47 8.46 -29.28
N ASN A 381 17.73 8.21 -28.99
CA ASN A 381 18.48 7.14 -29.62
C ASN A 381 18.95 6.19 -28.51
N MET A 382 18.14 5.20 -28.15
CA MET A 382 18.54 4.15 -27.20
C MET A 382 19.83 3.44 -27.65
N HIS A 383 20.22 3.55 -28.93
CA HIS A 383 21.53 3.11 -29.40
C HIS A 383 22.68 3.83 -28.70
N THR A 384 22.60 5.15 -28.46
CA THR A 384 23.67 5.92 -27.79
C THR A 384 23.77 5.52 -26.31
N LEU A 385 22.62 5.43 -25.62
CA LEU A 385 22.55 5.01 -24.21
C LEU A 385 23.05 3.57 -24.01
N LEU A 386 22.62 2.62 -24.86
CA LEU A 386 23.08 1.23 -24.79
C LEU A 386 24.51 1.05 -25.27
N HIS A 387 24.97 1.88 -26.22
CA HIS A 387 26.37 1.86 -26.66
C HIS A 387 27.25 2.35 -25.52
N GLU A 388 26.91 3.43 -24.82
CA GLU A 388 27.70 4.00 -23.71
C GLU A 388 27.68 3.16 -22.43
N LEU A 389 26.53 2.56 -22.09
CA LEU A 389 26.43 1.56 -21.02
C LEU A 389 27.32 0.33 -21.30
N ASN A 390 27.59 0.01 -22.57
CA ASN A 390 28.44 -1.11 -22.97
C ASN A 390 29.88 -0.70 -23.37
N SER A 391 30.15 0.57 -23.73
CA SER A 391 31.42 1.03 -24.31
C SER A 391 32.40 1.65 -23.31
N ASN A 392 31.98 1.93 -22.08
CA ASN A 392 32.88 2.36 -21.01
C ASN A 392 33.71 1.21 -20.39
N HIS A 393 33.94 0.14 -21.16
CA HIS A 393 34.70 -1.04 -20.73
C HIS A 393 35.87 -1.29 -21.70
N GLU A 394 36.93 -0.50 -21.57
CA GLU A 394 38.26 -1.09 -21.65
C GLU A 394 38.60 -1.68 -20.28
N PRO A 395 39.02 -2.95 -20.19
CA PRO A 395 39.54 -3.49 -18.94
C PRO A 395 40.82 -2.73 -18.60
N LEU A 396 40.87 -2.12 -17.41
CA LEU A 396 42.14 -1.72 -16.82
C LEU A 396 43.03 -2.97 -16.79
N VAL A 397 44.10 -2.90 -17.59
CA VAL A 397 45.07 -3.96 -17.80
C VAL A 397 45.65 -4.37 -16.46
N ASN A 398 45.47 -5.66 -16.19
CA ASN A 398 46.15 -6.43 -15.17
C ASN A 398 47.67 -6.18 -15.23
N LEU A 399 48.19 -5.43 -14.26
CA LEU A 399 49.62 -5.36 -13.97
C LEU A 399 49.86 -6.04 -12.62
N ASN A 400 49.67 -7.36 -12.61
CA ASN A 400 50.51 -8.36 -11.93
C ASN A 400 49.85 -9.74 -11.97
N ALA A 401 49.85 -10.36 -13.16
CA ALA A 401 49.73 -11.81 -13.30
C ALA A 401 51.07 -12.34 -13.84
N GLY A 402 51.98 -12.66 -12.91
CA GLY A 402 53.27 -13.27 -13.21
C GLY A 402 54.03 -13.46 -11.90
N ILE A 403 54.29 -14.71 -11.53
CA ILE A 403 54.67 -15.24 -10.21
C ILE A 403 53.41 -15.46 -9.34
N CYS A 404 52.89 -16.66 -9.08
CA CYS A 404 53.48 -17.98 -9.07
C CYS A 404 52.38 -19.05 -9.25
N SER A 405 52.34 -19.71 -10.41
CA SER A 405 51.86 -21.08 -10.52
C SER A 405 53.01 -22.01 -10.15
N GLN A 406 53.30 -22.15 -8.85
CA GLN A 406 54.22 -23.15 -8.27
C GLN A 406 54.19 -23.02 -6.74
N ALA A 407 53.42 -23.90 -6.08
CA ALA A 407 53.70 -24.47 -4.75
C ALA A 407 52.43 -25.17 -4.19
N ASN A 408 52.15 -26.35 -4.72
CA ASN A 408 51.74 -27.44 -3.83
C ASN A 408 52.97 -27.77 -2.96
N GLU A 409 52.74 -28.20 -1.71
CA GLU A 409 53.71 -28.54 -0.66
C GLU A 409 54.10 -27.38 0.28
N TRP A 410 53.43 -27.31 1.43
CA TRP A 410 54.05 -27.16 2.77
C TRP A 410 53.03 -27.62 3.82
N ALA A 411 53.06 -28.92 4.08
CA ALA A 411 52.54 -29.49 5.30
C ALA A 411 53.61 -29.36 6.41
N HIS A 412 53.16 -29.45 7.66
CA HIS A 412 53.99 -29.80 8.81
C HIS A 412 55.11 -28.84 9.21
N GLU A 413 54.76 -27.79 9.95
CA GLU A 413 55.53 -27.37 11.12
C GLU A 413 54.67 -26.35 11.88
N PHE A 414 53.90 -26.83 12.86
CA PHE A 414 53.60 -26.15 14.13
C PHE A 414 52.56 -26.99 14.89
N GLN A 415 52.94 -28.24 15.20
CA GLN A 415 52.44 -28.92 16.39
C GLN A 415 53.48 -28.74 17.50
N GLY A 416 53.01 -28.29 18.67
CA GLY A 416 53.71 -28.51 19.93
C GLY A 416 53.90 -27.26 20.77
N LYS A 417 52.93 -26.97 21.66
CA LYS A 417 53.07 -27.19 23.11
C LYS A 417 51.86 -26.65 23.88
N SER A 418 51.47 -27.43 24.86
CA SER A 418 50.32 -27.30 25.76
C SER A 418 50.69 -26.66 27.11
N LEU A 419 49.70 -25.97 27.72
CA LEU A 419 49.45 -25.71 29.17
C LEU A 419 50.27 -24.61 29.91
N PRO A 420 49.80 -24.04 31.07
CA PRO A 420 48.46 -24.04 31.71
C PRO A 420 47.97 -22.69 32.35
N HIS A 421 46.78 -22.79 32.93
CA HIS A 421 45.92 -21.92 33.76
C HIS A 421 46.49 -21.29 35.07
N ASN A 422 45.75 -20.26 35.56
CA ASN A 422 45.51 -19.78 36.95
C ASN A 422 46.23 -18.52 37.54
N GLN A 423 45.41 -17.83 38.37
CA GLN A 423 45.63 -16.75 39.37
C GLN A 423 45.36 -15.32 38.83
N LEU A 424 44.44 -14.53 39.41
CA LEU A 424 44.54 -13.92 40.75
C LEU A 424 43.18 -13.41 41.30
N GLU A 425 43.08 -13.44 42.64
CA GLU A 425 42.03 -12.90 43.52
C GLU A 425 42.15 -11.39 43.83
N GLU A 426 41.06 -10.87 44.41
CA GLU A 426 40.68 -9.61 45.05
C GLU A 426 41.73 -8.70 45.75
N SER A 427 41.43 -7.38 45.79
CA SER A 427 41.46 -6.60 47.06
C SER A 427 40.75 -5.22 47.00
N ALA A 428 39.71 -5.09 47.83
CA ALA A 428 39.45 -4.06 48.87
C ALA A 428 38.87 -2.64 48.58
N VAL A 429 37.98 -2.28 49.52
CA VAL A 429 36.94 -1.22 49.62
C VAL A 429 37.31 -0.14 50.67
N ASN A 430 36.73 1.08 50.58
CA ASN A 430 36.18 1.97 51.65
C ASN A 430 36.21 3.45 51.22
N GLY A 431 35.25 4.37 51.42
CA GLY A 431 33.95 4.44 52.11
C GLY A 431 33.68 5.90 52.58
N ALA A 432 32.41 6.39 52.60
CA ALA A 432 31.82 7.33 53.60
C ALA A 432 30.42 7.90 53.20
N VAL A 433 29.54 8.08 54.19
CA VAL A 433 28.07 8.27 54.16
C VAL A 433 27.62 9.58 54.90
N ILE A 434 26.72 10.36 54.26
CA ILE A 434 25.57 11.27 54.62
C ILE A 434 25.43 11.93 56.04
N PRO A 435 24.77 13.13 56.20
CA PRO A 435 23.30 13.21 56.39
C PRO A 435 22.57 14.48 55.80
N PHE A 436 21.25 14.34 55.59
CA PHE A 436 20.28 15.31 55.03
C PHE A 436 19.48 16.03 56.16
N ASN A 437 19.19 17.34 56.05
CA ASN A 437 17.90 17.98 56.46
C ASN A 437 17.90 19.51 56.31
N GLN A 438 16.97 20.08 55.53
CA GLN A 438 16.01 21.12 55.95
C GLN A 438 15.03 21.49 54.81
N SER A 439 13.82 21.84 55.22
CA SER A 439 12.51 21.67 54.58
C SER A 439 11.86 22.96 54.03
N LEU A 440 10.93 22.79 53.07
CA LEU A 440 9.56 23.39 52.91
C LEU A 440 9.18 23.55 51.41
N PRO A 441 7.90 23.64 50.98
CA PRO A 441 6.67 22.92 51.38
C PRO A 441 5.73 22.42 50.22
N ALA A 442 4.99 21.31 50.52
CA ALA A 442 3.64 20.82 50.14
C ALA A 442 3.02 21.01 48.71
N PHE A 443 2.90 19.94 47.89
CA PHE A 443 1.78 18.94 47.67
C PHE A 443 0.67 19.43 46.69
N HIS A 444 0.20 18.67 45.67
CA HIS A 444 -0.37 17.29 45.72
C HIS A 444 -0.54 16.58 44.31
N PRO A 445 -1.07 15.34 44.21
CA PRO A 445 -0.49 14.06 43.69
C PRO A 445 -0.88 13.69 42.23
N GLU A 446 -0.24 12.81 41.43
CA GLU A 446 -0.16 11.33 41.49
C GLU A 446 0.76 10.83 40.35
N VAL A 447 1.86 10.11 40.62
CA VAL A 447 2.49 9.20 39.64
C VAL A 447 3.19 8.07 40.41
N LYS A 448 2.53 6.92 40.54
CA LYS A 448 3.02 5.75 41.31
C LYS A 448 3.52 4.60 40.42
N TRP A 449 3.45 4.73 39.08
CA TRP A 449 3.79 3.65 38.13
C TRP A 449 5.28 3.62 37.73
N ALA A 450 5.97 4.77 37.76
CA ALA A 450 7.34 4.88 37.26
C ALA A 450 8.41 4.25 38.18
N HIS A 451 8.08 3.92 39.44
CA HIS A 451 9.03 3.36 40.40
C HIS A 451 9.00 1.83 40.52
N GLU A 452 7.97 1.15 40.02
CA GLU A 452 7.91 -0.32 40.05
C GLU A 452 8.56 -0.95 38.81
N PHE A 453 8.57 -0.25 37.66
CA PHE A 453 9.14 -0.78 36.40
C PHE A 453 10.69 -0.88 36.39
N LEU A 454 11.39 -0.11 37.22
CA LEU A 454 12.86 -0.04 37.24
C LEU A 454 13.53 -1.00 38.25
N ALA A 455 12.77 -1.78 39.02
CA ALA A 455 13.33 -2.65 40.06
C ALA A 455 13.55 -4.12 39.63
N ASP A 456 12.92 -4.59 38.56
CA ASP A 456 12.91 -6.03 38.21
C ASP A 456 13.84 -6.44 37.05
N THR A 457 14.64 -5.53 36.47
CA THR A 457 15.48 -5.85 35.29
C THR A 457 16.98 -6.04 35.57
N GLU A 458 17.45 -5.98 36.83
CA GLU A 458 18.89 -6.08 37.14
C GLU A 458 19.36 -7.40 37.80
N HIS A 459 18.53 -8.45 37.87
CA HIS A 459 18.98 -9.74 38.41
C HIS A 459 18.50 -10.95 37.59
N ASN A 460 19.27 -11.28 36.55
CA ASN A 460 19.80 -12.63 36.26
C ASN A 460 20.11 -12.77 34.77
N LEU A 461 21.23 -12.20 34.35
CA LEU A 461 21.93 -12.56 33.11
C LEU A 461 23.38 -12.89 33.47
N GLU A 462 23.64 -14.15 33.85
CA GLU A 462 24.97 -14.75 33.85
C GLU A 462 24.85 -16.23 33.47
N ILE A 463 25.19 -16.58 32.21
CA ILE A 463 26.33 -17.44 31.82
C ILE A 463 26.27 -17.71 30.30
N GLU A 464 27.47 -17.67 29.73
CA GLU A 464 27.89 -17.64 28.34
C GLU A 464 27.55 -18.88 27.47
N HIS A 465 27.22 -18.55 26.22
CA HIS A 465 27.80 -19.07 24.98
C HIS A 465 28.72 -20.32 25.05
N SER A 466 28.27 -21.34 24.31
CA SER A 466 28.96 -21.98 23.18
C SER A 466 29.40 -23.45 23.30
N ARG A 467 29.11 -24.15 22.18
CA ARG A 467 29.39 -25.54 21.77
C ARG A 467 28.43 -26.57 22.39
N ILE A 468 27.77 -27.43 21.61
CA ILE A 468 28.34 -28.33 20.60
C ILE A 468 27.33 -28.60 19.46
N ASP A 469 27.92 -28.90 18.30
CA ASP A 469 27.41 -29.48 17.07
C ASP A 469 26.17 -30.40 17.15
N ALA A 470 25.37 -30.34 16.07
CA ALA A 470 24.40 -31.32 15.58
C ALA A 470 23.86 -32.33 16.61
N ILE A 471 22.80 -31.94 17.33
CA ILE A 471 21.97 -32.88 18.07
C ILE A 471 21.01 -33.55 17.06
N PRO A 472 21.04 -34.88 16.87
CA PRO A 472 20.05 -35.57 16.05
C PRO A 472 18.67 -35.30 16.64
N VAL A 473 17.68 -34.97 15.80
CA VAL A 473 16.27 -34.69 16.15
C VAL A 473 15.69 -35.70 17.17
N GLN A 474 16.19 -36.93 17.18
CA GLN A 474 15.83 -37.97 18.14
C GLN A 474 16.20 -37.70 19.60
N SER A 475 17.23 -36.89 19.89
CA SER A 475 17.63 -36.54 21.26
C SER A 475 16.77 -35.43 21.84
N TRP A 476 16.29 -34.50 21.01
CA TRP A 476 15.35 -33.44 21.41
C TRP A 476 13.99 -34.02 21.80
N ILE A 477 13.54 -35.04 21.05
CA ILE A 477 12.33 -35.83 21.35
C ILE A 477 12.45 -36.59 22.68
N ASN A 478 13.65 -37.03 23.06
CA ASN A 478 13.86 -37.78 24.30
C ASN A 478 14.02 -36.87 25.54
N GLU A 479 14.48 -35.63 25.37
CA GLU A 479 14.74 -34.69 26.47
C GLU A 479 13.49 -33.87 26.86
N TYR A 480 12.63 -33.55 25.90
CA TYR A 480 11.36 -32.83 26.13
C TYR A 480 10.11 -33.72 26.01
N GLY A 481 10.30 -35.03 25.83
CA GLY A 481 9.23 -36.02 25.63
C GLY A 481 8.43 -36.41 26.88
N GLN A 482 8.48 -35.65 27.98
CA GLN A 482 7.57 -35.86 29.09
C GLN A 482 6.41 -34.86 29.02
N GLU A 483 5.38 -35.26 28.26
CA GLU A 483 4.12 -34.56 27.94
C GLU A 483 3.36 -33.91 29.13
N LYS A 484 3.84 -34.03 30.38
CA LYS A 484 3.18 -33.50 31.58
C LYS A 484 3.64 -32.11 32.01
N GLU A 485 4.93 -31.78 31.92
CA GLU A 485 5.44 -30.48 32.41
C GLU A 485 5.00 -29.31 31.53
N PHE A 486 5.06 -29.46 30.20
CA PHE A 486 4.67 -28.40 29.25
C PHE A 486 3.17 -28.06 29.31
N VAL A 487 2.32 -29.06 29.50
CA VAL A 487 0.86 -28.86 29.64
C VAL A 487 0.52 -28.23 30.99
N GLU A 488 1.28 -28.54 32.05
CA GLU A 488 1.13 -27.91 33.36
C GLU A 488 1.61 -26.45 33.37
N GLU A 489 2.72 -26.14 32.70
CA GLU A 489 3.18 -24.76 32.53
C GLU A 489 2.23 -23.93 31.66
N ALA A 490 1.71 -24.50 30.58
CA ALA A 490 0.70 -23.84 29.74
C ALA A 490 -0.60 -23.56 30.52
N ARG A 491 -1.04 -24.48 31.38
CA ARG A 491 -2.17 -24.22 32.30
C ARG A 491 -1.84 -23.16 33.33
N HIS A 492 -0.65 -23.20 33.92
CA HIS A 492 -0.25 -22.25 34.95
C HIS A 492 -0.16 -20.83 34.38
N PHE A 493 0.44 -20.69 33.20
CA PHE A 493 0.50 -19.42 32.47
C PHE A 493 -0.89 -18.92 32.06
N ALA A 494 -1.76 -19.81 31.58
CA ALA A 494 -3.14 -19.46 31.25
C ALA A 494 -3.94 -18.99 32.47
N ASP A 495 -3.71 -19.57 33.64
CA ASP A 495 -4.39 -19.19 34.88
C ASP A 495 -3.84 -17.89 35.48
N LEU A 496 -2.55 -17.59 35.29
CA LEU A 496 -1.94 -16.31 35.69
C LEU A 496 -2.50 -15.14 34.88
N MET A 497 -2.79 -15.35 33.59
CA MET A 497 -3.17 -14.30 32.65
C MET A 497 -4.69 -14.22 32.40
N LYS A 498 -5.51 -14.97 33.17
CA LYS A 498 -6.95 -15.09 32.93
C LYS A 498 -7.74 -13.80 33.12
N ASP A 499 -7.22 -12.88 33.95
CA ASP A 499 -7.88 -11.62 34.32
C ASP A 499 -7.34 -10.41 33.53
N ASP A 500 -6.38 -10.63 32.61
CA ASP A 500 -5.81 -9.58 31.75
C ASP A 500 -6.62 -9.43 30.45
N ALA A 501 -7.38 -8.34 30.31
CA ALA A 501 -8.33 -8.17 29.20
C ALA A 501 -7.68 -7.95 27.83
N GLU A 502 -6.44 -7.46 27.77
CA GLU A 502 -5.74 -7.21 26.50
C GLU A 502 -5.08 -8.49 25.96
N ILE A 503 -4.48 -9.29 26.84
CA ILE A 503 -3.74 -10.48 26.45
C ILE A 503 -4.66 -11.69 26.27
N ASN A 504 -5.71 -11.82 27.10
CA ASN A 504 -6.55 -13.02 27.16
C ASN A 504 -7.40 -13.27 25.90
N GLY A 505 -7.56 -12.25 25.05
CA GLY A 505 -8.25 -12.30 23.74
C GLY A 505 -7.34 -12.60 22.54
N THR A 506 -6.02 -12.68 22.74
CA THR A 506 -5.04 -12.89 21.65
C THR A 506 -5.05 -14.33 21.12
N GLU A 507 -4.63 -14.48 19.86
CA GLU A 507 -4.37 -15.77 19.21
C GLU A 507 -3.41 -16.64 20.03
N PHE A 508 -2.37 -16.02 20.60
CA PHE A 508 -1.40 -16.65 21.47
C PHE A 508 -2.04 -17.24 22.74
N MET A 509 -2.90 -16.48 23.43
CA MET A 509 -3.61 -17.00 24.61
C MET A 509 -4.63 -18.08 24.26
N ARG A 510 -5.26 -18.02 23.08
CA ARG A 510 -6.10 -19.10 22.58
C ARG A 510 -5.30 -20.38 22.34
N PHE A 511 -4.10 -20.27 21.77
CA PHE A 511 -3.18 -21.39 21.59
C PHE A 511 -2.73 -21.99 22.93
N ILE A 512 -2.24 -21.18 23.87
CA ILE A 512 -1.77 -21.64 25.19
C ILE A 512 -2.89 -22.31 25.99
N LYS A 513 -4.11 -21.76 25.97
CA LYS A 513 -5.30 -22.40 26.59
C LYS A 513 -5.65 -23.74 25.93
N LYS A 514 -5.49 -23.86 24.60
CA LYS A 514 -5.79 -25.09 23.86
C LYS A 514 -4.78 -26.20 24.19
N VAL A 515 -3.50 -25.84 24.30
CA VAL A 515 -2.42 -26.73 24.76
C VAL A 515 -2.65 -27.21 26.19
N GLY A 516 -2.97 -26.30 27.11
CA GLY A 516 -3.27 -26.63 28.51
C GLY A 516 -4.53 -27.48 28.69
N ASN A 517 -5.58 -27.26 27.90
CA ASN A 517 -6.87 -27.93 28.09
C ASN A 517 -6.97 -29.32 27.48
N TYR A 518 -6.29 -29.60 26.37
CA TYR A 518 -6.56 -30.82 25.61
C TYR A 518 -5.43 -31.85 25.58
N GLY A 519 -4.17 -31.47 25.83
CA GLY A 519 -3.03 -32.38 25.66
C GLY A 519 -2.89 -32.83 24.21
N VAL A 520 -1.77 -32.53 23.56
CA VAL A 520 -1.62 -32.79 22.12
C VAL A 520 -0.72 -34.01 21.94
N ASP A 521 -1.16 -34.99 21.13
CA ASP A 521 -0.30 -36.12 20.78
C ASP A 521 0.79 -35.70 19.78
N THR A 522 1.90 -36.45 19.80
CA THR A 522 3.05 -36.20 18.93
C THR A 522 2.73 -36.17 17.43
N ALA A 523 1.67 -36.86 16.98
CA ALA A 523 1.31 -36.92 15.56
C ALA A 523 0.67 -35.61 15.08
N THR A 524 -0.18 -35.02 15.91
CA THR A 524 -0.88 -33.77 15.60
C THR A 524 0.07 -32.57 15.63
N SER A 525 1.04 -32.57 16.55
CA SER A 525 2.09 -31.53 16.60
C SER A 525 3.02 -31.57 15.39
N ASN A 526 3.34 -32.76 14.87
CA ASN A 526 4.20 -32.92 13.71
C ASN A 526 3.49 -32.49 12.41
N GLN A 527 2.18 -32.75 12.31
CA GLN A 527 1.36 -32.31 11.18
C GLN A 527 1.33 -30.78 11.08
N TRP A 528 1.11 -30.08 12.19
CA TRP A 528 1.05 -28.61 12.20
C TRP A 528 2.40 -27.95 11.90
N ALA A 529 3.51 -28.58 12.31
CA ALA A 529 4.84 -28.09 11.97
C ALA A 529 5.20 -28.32 10.48
N GLU A 530 4.73 -29.41 9.88
CA GLU A 530 4.86 -29.65 8.43
C GLU A 530 3.98 -28.69 7.60
N ASP A 531 2.75 -28.41 8.05
CA ASP A 531 1.85 -27.49 7.35
C ASP A 531 2.40 -26.05 7.37
N PHE A 532 3.01 -25.64 8.49
CA PHE A 532 3.67 -24.32 8.61
C PHE A 532 4.96 -24.22 7.77
N SER A 533 5.72 -25.31 7.63
CA SER A 533 7.01 -25.31 6.93
C SER A 533 6.89 -25.52 5.42
N THR A 534 5.78 -26.08 4.93
CA THR A 534 5.56 -26.35 3.50
C THR A 534 4.74 -25.27 2.79
N GLY A 535 4.22 -24.28 3.51
CA GLY A 535 3.48 -23.16 2.91
C GLY A 535 2.27 -23.60 2.08
N LYS A 536 1.71 -24.78 2.36
CA LYS A 536 0.53 -25.32 1.68
C LYS A 536 -0.74 -24.94 2.44
N GLU A 537 -0.99 -23.64 2.55
CA GLU A 537 -2.35 -23.14 2.52
C GLU A 537 -2.53 -22.39 1.20
N SER A 538 -3.54 -22.79 0.45
CA SER A 538 -3.87 -22.30 -0.88
C SER A 538 -3.89 -20.77 -0.93
N VAL A 539 -2.93 -20.21 -1.66
CA VAL A 539 -2.85 -18.79 -2.01
C VAL A 539 -4.03 -18.46 -2.94
N ILE A 540 -5.09 -17.92 -2.37
CA ILE A 540 -6.13 -17.21 -3.11
C ILE A 540 -5.55 -15.84 -3.50
N LYS A 541 -5.27 -15.67 -4.79
CA LYS A 541 -4.92 -14.39 -5.41
C LYS A 541 -6.22 -13.71 -5.83
N ASP A 542 -6.35 -12.43 -5.46
CA ASP A 542 -7.41 -11.49 -5.86
C ASP A 542 -8.83 -11.90 -5.43
N ASP A 543 -9.52 -11.03 -4.67
CA ASP A 543 -10.91 -11.29 -4.25
C ASP A 543 -11.81 -11.46 -5.48
N THR A 544 -11.52 -10.76 -6.57
CA THR A 544 -12.27 -10.85 -7.83
C THR A 544 -12.09 -12.20 -8.53
N ASP A 545 -10.88 -12.75 -8.55
CA ASP A 545 -10.60 -14.08 -9.07
C ASP A 545 -11.11 -15.17 -8.12
N PHE A 546 -11.17 -14.92 -6.82
CA PHE A 546 -11.85 -15.80 -5.89
C PHE A 546 -13.35 -15.89 -6.20
N TRP A 547 -14.04 -14.76 -6.42
CA TRP A 547 -15.47 -14.76 -6.78
C TRP A 547 -15.73 -15.33 -8.17
N HIS A 548 -14.88 -15.03 -9.16
CA HIS A 548 -14.96 -15.61 -10.50
C HIS A 548 -14.62 -17.10 -10.50
N SER A 549 -13.56 -17.51 -9.82
CA SER A 549 -13.16 -18.92 -9.68
C SER A 549 -14.15 -19.70 -8.82
N LEU A 550 -14.82 -19.09 -7.84
CA LEU A 550 -15.86 -19.74 -7.07
C LEU A 550 -17.12 -19.91 -7.92
N ALA A 551 -17.55 -18.88 -8.65
CA ALA A 551 -18.65 -18.97 -9.61
C ALA A 551 -18.36 -20.02 -10.71
N GLN A 552 -17.12 -20.11 -11.17
CA GLN A 552 -16.68 -21.09 -12.17
C GLN A 552 -16.47 -22.49 -11.58
N SER A 553 -16.03 -22.63 -10.33
CA SER A 553 -15.91 -23.93 -9.64
C SER A 553 -17.26 -24.53 -9.26
N MET A 554 -18.28 -23.69 -9.04
CA MET A 554 -19.66 -24.12 -8.85
C MET A 554 -20.30 -24.63 -10.16
N ASP A 555 -19.76 -24.21 -11.31
CA ASP A 555 -20.12 -24.69 -12.66
C ASP A 555 -19.50 -26.07 -12.97
N ASP A 556 -18.30 -26.34 -12.43
CA ASP A 556 -17.54 -27.58 -12.68
C ASP A 556 -17.90 -28.76 -11.74
N THR A 557 -18.60 -28.50 -10.63
CA THR A 557 -19.16 -29.58 -9.80
C THR A 557 -20.55 -29.95 -10.31
N GLN A 558 -20.70 -31.19 -10.82
CA GLN A 558 -22.02 -31.81 -11.06
C GLN A 558 -22.81 -31.86 -9.73
N ILE A 559 -23.51 -30.77 -9.43
CA ILE A 559 -24.49 -30.66 -8.35
C ILE A 559 -25.85 -30.57 -9.04
N ASP A 560 -26.63 -31.61 -8.79
CA ASP A 560 -28.06 -31.88 -9.02
C ASP A 560 -28.93 -30.74 -9.61
N ASP A 561 -29.89 -31.15 -10.45
CA ASP A 561 -30.81 -30.41 -11.37
C ASP A 561 -31.64 -29.24 -10.76
N THR A 562 -31.28 -28.74 -9.58
CA THR A 562 -31.88 -27.61 -8.87
C THR A 562 -31.13 -26.28 -9.07
N VAL A 563 -29.86 -26.32 -9.51
CA VAL A 563 -29.03 -25.13 -9.80
C VAL A 563 -29.36 -24.50 -11.17
N ASP A 564 -29.86 -25.31 -12.12
CA ASP A 564 -30.26 -24.88 -13.47
C ASP A 564 -31.48 -23.94 -13.51
N GLY A 565 -32.31 -23.93 -12.45
CA GLY A 565 -33.37 -22.93 -12.30
C GLY A 565 -32.84 -21.56 -11.88
N TRP A 566 -31.74 -21.55 -11.11
CA TRP A 566 -31.21 -20.38 -10.40
C TRP A 566 -30.31 -19.51 -11.29
N LEU A 567 -29.47 -20.11 -12.14
CA LEU A 567 -28.69 -19.40 -13.16
C LEU A 567 -29.56 -18.87 -14.31
N ASN A 568 -30.70 -19.51 -14.59
CA ASN A 568 -31.65 -19.04 -15.58
C ASN A 568 -32.38 -17.78 -15.14
N ASP A 569 -32.71 -17.61 -13.86
CA ASP A 569 -33.35 -16.39 -13.37
C ASP A 569 -32.38 -15.19 -13.41
N TYR A 570 -31.06 -15.42 -13.21
CA TYR A 570 -30.01 -14.40 -13.31
C TYR A 570 -29.73 -13.97 -14.76
N ASN A 571 -29.74 -14.92 -15.71
CA ASN A 571 -29.51 -14.64 -17.13
C ASN A 571 -30.76 -14.14 -17.88
N ASN A 572 -31.98 -14.29 -17.34
CA ASN A 572 -33.22 -13.85 -18.00
C ASN A 572 -33.60 -12.37 -17.76
N LEU A 573 -32.83 -11.63 -16.96
CA LEU A 573 -33.09 -10.20 -16.70
C LEU A 573 -32.33 -9.24 -17.62
N SER A 574 -31.33 -9.73 -18.38
CA SER A 574 -30.46 -8.87 -19.18
C SER A 574 -31.02 -8.47 -20.55
N ASP A 575 -32.21 -8.93 -20.94
CA ASP A 575 -32.64 -8.84 -22.35
C ASP A 575 -34.01 -8.18 -22.62
N ASN A 576 -34.71 -7.59 -21.64
CA ASN A 576 -35.91 -6.78 -21.96
C ASN A 576 -36.27 -5.74 -20.88
N THR A 577 -35.97 -4.47 -21.11
CA THR A 577 -36.48 -3.32 -20.33
C THR A 577 -38.00 -3.11 -20.43
N GLU A 578 -38.73 -3.94 -21.18
CA GLU A 578 -40.18 -3.78 -21.40
C GLU A 578 -41.10 -4.56 -20.45
N SER A 579 -40.59 -5.30 -19.45
CA SER A 579 -41.49 -6.04 -18.53
C SER A 579 -40.91 -6.31 -17.13
N ILE A 580 -40.56 -5.27 -16.36
CA ILE A 580 -40.55 -5.43 -14.90
C ILE A 580 -42.02 -5.59 -14.47
N PRO A 581 -42.41 -6.73 -13.86
CA PRO A 581 -43.79 -6.96 -13.45
C PRO A 581 -44.22 -5.99 -12.34
N ASN A 582 -45.54 -5.77 -12.21
CA ASN A 582 -46.12 -4.94 -11.15
C ASN A 582 -45.75 -5.48 -9.76
N TYR A 583 -45.85 -4.61 -8.75
CA TYR A 583 -45.53 -4.97 -7.36
C TYR A 583 -46.26 -6.24 -6.90
N SER A 584 -45.50 -7.19 -6.36
CA SER A 584 -46.03 -8.44 -5.81
C SER A 584 -46.21 -8.32 -4.30
N PHE A 585 -47.46 -8.28 -3.84
CA PHE A 585 -47.80 -8.24 -2.43
C PHE A 585 -47.59 -9.60 -1.75
N ALA A 586 -47.27 -9.59 -0.45
CA ALA A 586 -47.23 -10.81 0.34
C ALA A 586 -48.60 -11.55 0.31
N GLU A 587 -48.58 -12.84 -0.04
CA GLU A 587 -49.79 -13.67 -0.19
C GLU A 587 -50.65 -13.71 1.08
N GLU A 588 -50.02 -13.73 2.26
CA GLU A 588 -50.68 -13.78 3.57
C GLU A 588 -50.26 -12.61 4.48
N ASN A 589 -50.65 -11.39 4.11
CA ASN A 589 -50.45 -10.23 4.97
C ASN A 589 -51.45 -10.22 6.15
N HIS A 590 -51.01 -10.68 7.32
CA HIS A 590 -51.81 -10.73 8.55
C HIS A 590 -52.18 -9.36 9.13
N LEU A 591 -51.61 -8.27 8.62
CA LEU A 591 -51.85 -6.90 9.05
C LEU A 591 -52.80 -6.15 8.10
N LYS A 592 -53.32 -6.82 7.07
CA LYS A 592 -54.18 -6.23 6.03
C LYS A 592 -55.46 -5.59 6.56
N ASP A 593 -56.07 -6.18 7.60
CA ASP A 593 -57.33 -5.71 8.17
C ASP A 593 -57.15 -4.59 9.22
N MET A 594 -55.92 -4.10 9.41
CA MET A 594 -55.65 -3.02 10.36
C MET A 594 -56.37 -1.73 9.97
N GLU A 595 -56.84 -0.98 10.96
CA GLU A 595 -57.60 0.25 10.73
C GLU A 595 -56.75 1.36 10.11
N ASN A 596 -55.55 1.61 10.63
CA ASN A 596 -54.61 2.62 10.11
C ASN A 596 -53.22 2.03 9.87
N PRO A 597 -53.05 1.21 8.82
CA PRO A 597 -51.81 0.49 8.57
C PRO A 597 -50.65 1.43 8.24
N PHE A 598 -50.90 2.56 7.56
CA PHE A 598 -49.84 3.50 7.20
C PHE A 598 -49.18 4.15 8.43
N GLN A 599 -49.97 4.65 9.37
CA GLN A 599 -49.44 5.28 10.59
C GLN A 599 -48.70 4.28 11.48
N GLU A 600 -49.21 3.05 11.57
CA GLU A 600 -48.55 1.98 12.31
C GLU A 600 -47.25 1.54 11.60
N GLY A 601 -47.22 1.55 10.26
CA GLY A 601 -46.02 1.29 9.47
C GLY A 601 -44.91 2.28 9.76
N LEU A 602 -45.23 3.58 9.84
CA LEU A 602 -44.26 4.62 10.25
C LEU A 602 -43.72 4.37 11.67
N ARG A 603 -44.59 3.99 12.62
CA ARG A 603 -44.19 3.66 13.99
C ARG A 603 -43.24 2.47 14.03
N LYS A 604 -43.52 1.43 13.23
CA LYS A 604 -42.65 0.25 13.11
C LYS A 604 -41.32 0.55 12.46
N LEU A 605 -41.30 1.43 11.45
CA LEU A 605 -40.07 1.91 10.83
C LEU A 605 -39.21 2.68 11.84
N GLU A 606 -39.79 3.56 12.65
CA GLU A 606 -39.09 4.28 13.72
C GLU A 606 -38.54 3.36 14.82
N GLU A 607 -39.24 2.24 15.11
CA GLU A 607 -38.77 1.19 16.02
C GLU A 607 -37.62 0.34 15.43
N GLY A 608 -37.34 0.45 14.13
CA GLY A 608 -36.39 -0.41 13.41
C GLY A 608 -36.94 -1.78 13.03
N ASP A 609 -38.25 -1.98 13.10
CA ASP A 609 -38.96 -3.21 12.72
C ASP A 609 -39.32 -3.16 11.22
N ILE A 610 -38.28 -3.18 10.39
CA ILE A 610 -38.37 -3.04 8.92
C ILE A 610 -39.36 -4.04 8.29
N PRO A 611 -39.31 -5.35 8.60
CA PRO A 611 -40.21 -6.32 7.95
C PRO A 611 -41.69 -6.07 8.28
N SER A 612 -42.01 -5.71 9.54
CA SER A 612 -43.39 -5.38 9.92
C SER A 612 -43.86 -4.08 9.25
N ALA A 613 -42.98 -3.08 9.16
CA ALA A 613 -43.27 -1.83 8.46
C ALA A 613 -43.59 -2.08 6.97
N VAL A 614 -42.85 -2.95 6.28
CA VAL A 614 -43.15 -3.37 4.90
C VAL A 614 -44.57 -3.94 4.79
N LEU A 615 -44.95 -4.91 5.63
CA LEU A 615 -46.30 -5.49 5.59
C LEU A 615 -47.39 -4.44 5.86
N LEU A 616 -47.13 -3.48 6.73
CA LEU A 616 -48.06 -2.39 7.02
C LEU A 616 -48.18 -1.41 5.83
N PHE A 617 -47.08 -1.09 5.16
CA PHE A 617 -47.13 -0.27 3.95
C PHE A 617 -47.80 -1.01 2.78
N GLU A 618 -47.61 -2.32 2.64
CA GLU A 618 -48.37 -3.15 1.70
C GLU A 618 -49.88 -3.09 1.99
N ALA A 619 -50.28 -3.24 3.25
CA ALA A 619 -51.68 -3.12 3.66
C ALA A 619 -52.24 -1.73 3.37
N ALA A 620 -51.44 -0.68 3.56
CA ALA A 620 -51.80 0.70 3.22
C ALA A 620 -52.02 0.89 1.72
N CYS A 621 -51.09 0.42 0.88
CA CYS A 621 -51.22 0.46 -0.59
C CYS A 621 -52.42 -0.36 -1.09
N GLN A 622 -52.73 -1.50 -0.46
CA GLN A 622 -53.91 -2.30 -0.82
C GLN A 622 -55.23 -1.61 -0.43
N LYS A 623 -55.26 -0.88 0.68
CA LYS A 623 -56.44 -0.16 1.17
C LYS A 623 -56.67 1.14 0.41
N GLU A 624 -55.60 1.85 0.09
CA GLU A 624 -55.59 3.11 -0.63
C GLU A 624 -54.57 3.06 -1.79
N PRO A 625 -54.94 2.46 -2.93
CA PRO A 625 -54.02 2.29 -4.07
C PRO A 625 -53.44 3.59 -4.62
N ASP A 626 -54.16 4.70 -4.48
CA ASP A 626 -53.75 6.03 -4.96
C ASP A 626 -52.89 6.79 -3.94
N ASN A 627 -52.56 6.19 -2.78
CA ASN A 627 -51.77 6.84 -1.74
C ASN A 627 -50.28 6.87 -2.09
N VAL A 628 -49.83 7.99 -2.64
CA VAL A 628 -48.45 8.24 -3.06
C VAL A 628 -47.44 8.01 -1.93
N LEU A 629 -47.76 8.43 -0.70
CA LEU A 629 -46.83 8.28 0.42
C LEU A 629 -46.70 6.82 0.85
N ALA A 630 -47.80 6.05 0.83
CA ALA A 630 -47.75 4.62 1.13
C ALA A 630 -46.81 3.90 0.15
N TRP A 631 -46.89 4.19 -1.15
CA TRP A 631 -45.99 3.62 -2.16
C TRP A 631 -44.54 4.09 -2.02
N GLN A 632 -44.31 5.38 -1.72
CA GLN A 632 -42.97 5.89 -1.45
C GLN A 632 -42.33 5.15 -0.27
N TYR A 633 -43.02 5.05 0.86
CA TYR A 633 -42.50 4.39 2.06
C TYR A 633 -42.36 2.89 1.87
N LEU A 634 -43.28 2.23 1.16
CA LEU A 634 -43.14 0.82 0.80
C LEU A 634 -41.84 0.60 0.02
N GLY A 635 -41.62 1.42 -1.02
CA GLY A 635 -40.44 1.33 -1.87
C GLY A 635 -39.13 1.59 -1.14
N THR A 636 -39.02 2.68 -0.37
CA THR A 636 -37.80 3.00 0.38
C THR A 636 -37.53 1.97 1.48
N THR A 637 -38.57 1.49 2.15
CA THR A 637 -38.43 0.48 3.21
C THR A 637 -38.03 -0.88 2.64
N GLN A 638 -38.52 -1.26 1.46
CA GLN A 638 -38.06 -2.48 0.77
C GLN A 638 -36.58 -2.40 0.38
N ALA A 639 -36.09 -1.22 -0.02
CA ALA A 639 -34.65 -1.02 -0.23
C ALA A 639 -33.88 -1.15 1.09
N GLU A 640 -34.41 -0.66 2.22
CA GLU A 640 -33.77 -0.88 3.53
C GLU A 640 -33.78 -2.35 3.99
N ASN A 641 -34.76 -3.11 3.50
CA ASN A 641 -34.98 -4.53 3.77
C ASN A 641 -34.15 -5.49 2.89
N GLU A 642 -33.22 -4.98 2.08
CA GLU A 642 -32.41 -5.77 1.12
C GLU A 642 -33.22 -6.43 -0.01
N HIS A 643 -34.27 -5.74 -0.50
CA HIS A 643 -35.12 -6.18 -1.62
C HIS A 643 -35.29 -5.09 -2.69
N ASP A 644 -34.24 -4.82 -3.49
CA ASP A 644 -34.24 -3.77 -4.52
C ASP A 644 -35.28 -4.00 -5.63
N THR A 645 -35.54 -5.24 -6.05
CA THR A 645 -36.56 -5.52 -7.08
C THR A 645 -37.96 -5.06 -6.63
N ALA A 646 -38.34 -5.36 -5.38
CA ALA A 646 -39.61 -4.91 -4.79
C ALA A 646 -39.62 -3.40 -4.56
N ALA A 647 -38.48 -2.82 -4.17
CA ALA A 647 -38.31 -1.37 -4.06
C ALA A 647 -38.56 -0.67 -5.40
N ILE A 648 -37.95 -1.15 -6.50
CA ILE A 648 -38.13 -0.60 -7.84
C ILE A 648 -39.61 -0.65 -8.25
N GLN A 649 -40.29 -1.77 -8.03
CA GLN A 649 -41.71 -1.92 -8.35
C GLN A 649 -42.59 -0.91 -7.59
N ALA A 650 -42.43 -0.79 -6.28
CA ALA A 650 -43.23 0.12 -5.46
C ALA A 650 -42.91 1.60 -5.75
N LEU A 651 -41.64 1.94 -5.97
CA LEU A 651 -41.24 3.30 -6.30
C LEU A 651 -41.72 3.73 -7.70
N ARG A 652 -41.77 2.80 -8.67
CA ARG A 652 -42.38 3.07 -9.99
C ARG A 652 -43.86 3.39 -9.87
N GLU A 653 -44.62 2.67 -9.04
CA GLU A 653 -46.02 3.00 -8.75
C GLU A 653 -46.15 4.39 -8.10
N CYS A 654 -45.27 4.72 -7.14
CA CYS A 654 -45.21 6.05 -6.54
C CYS A 654 -44.99 7.16 -7.58
N VAL A 655 -44.03 6.99 -8.50
CA VAL A 655 -43.72 7.97 -9.55
C VAL A 655 -44.81 8.03 -10.61
N ALA A 656 -45.51 6.91 -10.89
CA ALA A 656 -46.66 6.89 -11.77
C ALA A 656 -47.85 7.69 -11.21
N LEU A 657 -48.09 7.63 -9.90
CA LEU A 657 -49.12 8.41 -9.22
C LEU A 657 -48.74 9.89 -9.05
N ASN A 658 -47.47 10.15 -8.71
CA ASN A 658 -46.94 11.50 -8.59
C ASN A 658 -45.53 11.58 -9.17
N GLY A 659 -45.46 12.07 -10.40
CA GLY A 659 -44.21 12.25 -11.12
C GLY A 659 -43.23 13.21 -10.42
N ASP A 660 -43.67 14.10 -9.54
CA ASP A 660 -42.81 15.11 -8.92
C ASP A 660 -42.21 14.65 -7.58
N ASN A 661 -42.38 13.38 -7.22
CA ASN A 661 -41.83 12.83 -5.99
C ASN A 661 -40.31 12.60 -6.08
N LEU A 662 -39.53 13.67 -5.82
CA LEU A 662 -38.06 13.64 -5.86
C LEU A 662 -37.43 12.58 -4.95
N THR A 663 -38.06 12.25 -3.83
CA THR A 663 -37.57 11.19 -2.92
C THR A 663 -37.65 9.83 -3.60
N ALA A 664 -38.80 9.53 -4.22
CA ALA A 664 -39.00 8.27 -4.93
C ALA A 664 -38.09 8.15 -6.16
N ILE A 665 -37.90 9.23 -6.91
CA ILE A 665 -37.03 9.24 -8.10
C ILE A 665 -35.55 9.02 -7.72
N MET A 666 -35.06 9.65 -6.64
CA MET A 666 -33.69 9.42 -6.17
C MET A 666 -33.51 7.98 -5.65
N ALA A 667 -34.52 7.46 -4.92
CA ALA A 667 -34.50 6.08 -4.45
C ALA A 667 -34.52 5.07 -5.63
N LEU A 668 -35.24 5.36 -6.72
CA LEU A 668 -35.19 4.57 -7.95
C LEU A 668 -33.79 4.57 -8.57
N ALA A 669 -33.16 5.73 -8.70
CA ALA A 669 -31.81 5.83 -9.25
C ALA A 669 -30.80 4.95 -8.48
N VAL A 670 -30.88 4.96 -7.15
CA VAL A 670 -30.05 4.12 -6.27
C VAL A 670 -30.38 2.63 -6.48
N SER A 671 -31.66 2.27 -6.46
CA SER A 671 -32.08 0.86 -6.60
C SER A 671 -31.73 0.29 -7.98
N TYR A 672 -31.90 1.09 -9.06
CA TYR A 672 -31.44 0.73 -10.39
C TYR A 672 -29.92 0.55 -10.47
N THR A 673 -29.15 1.37 -9.74
CA THR A 673 -27.69 1.22 -9.69
C THR A 673 -27.28 -0.10 -9.02
N ASN A 674 -27.95 -0.47 -7.92
CA ASN A 674 -27.69 -1.74 -7.24
C ASN A 674 -28.02 -2.96 -8.11
N GLU A 675 -29.09 -2.88 -8.90
CA GLU A 675 -29.51 -3.94 -9.83
C GLU A 675 -28.78 -3.86 -11.19
N SER A 676 -27.71 -3.07 -11.30
CA SER A 676 -26.91 -2.88 -12.52
C SER A 676 -27.71 -2.37 -13.75
N MET A 677 -28.84 -1.72 -13.52
CA MET A 677 -29.72 -1.11 -14.52
C MET A 677 -29.26 0.32 -14.86
N SER A 678 -28.06 0.46 -15.41
CA SER A 678 -27.37 1.75 -15.59
C SER A 678 -28.15 2.76 -16.45
N VAL A 679 -28.88 2.30 -17.47
CA VAL A 679 -29.68 3.18 -18.34
C VAL A 679 -30.83 3.82 -17.56
N ASP A 680 -31.56 3.03 -16.77
CA ASP A 680 -32.71 3.50 -16.01
C ASP A 680 -32.30 4.33 -14.79
N ALA A 681 -31.13 4.06 -14.21
CA ALA A 681 -30.52 4.92 -13.20
C ALA A 681 -30.24 6.33 -13.75
N ILE A 682 -29.65 6.44 -14.95
CA ILE A 682 -29.38 7.73 -15.60
C ILE A 682 -30.69 8.46 -15.92
N LYS A 683 -31.69 7.77 -16.50
CA LYS A 683 -33.00 8.37 -16.78
C LYS A 683 -33.64 8.91 -15.52
N SER A 684 -33.59 8.16 -14.42
CA SER A 684 -34.14 8.58 -13.12
C SER A 684 -33.43 9.81 -12.58
N LEU A 685 -32.10 9.88 -12.67
CA LEU A 685 -31.34 11.06 -12.25
C LEU A 685 -31.61 12.28 -13.14
N GLU A 686 -31.73 12.09 -14.46
CA GLU A 686 -32.15 13.14 -15.40
C GLU A 686 -33.54 13.67 -15.05
N GLU A 687 -34.49 12.78 -14.76
CA GLU A 687 -35.83 13.15 -14.34
C GLU A 687 -35.81 13.92 -13.01
N TRP A 688 -35.03 13.46 -12.04
CA TRP A 688 -34.86 14.11 -10.74
C TRP A 688 -34.41 15.56 -10.89
N ILE A 689 -33.33 15.81 -11.64
CA ILE A 689 -32.79 17.16 -11.79
C ILE A 689 -33.73 18.05 -12.63
N SER A 690 -34.46 17.48 -13.58
CA SER A 690 -35.41 18.21 -14.43
C SER A 690 -36.66 18.69 -13.67
N LYS A 691 -37.10 17.93 -12.66
CA LYS A 691 -38.26 18.22 -11.81
C LYS A 691 -37.91 19.00 -10.55
N ASN A 692 -36.63 19.06 -10.19
CA ASN A 692 -36.20 19.85 -9.05
C ASN A 692 -36.29 21.36 -9.37
N GLU A 693 -37.20 22.07 -8.68
CA GLU A 693 -37.44 23.50 -8.90
C GLU A 693 -36.17 24.35 -8.83
N LYS A 694 -35.21 23.97 -7.98
CA LYS A 694 -33.96 24.72 -7.80
C LYS A 694 -32.96 24.50 -8.94
N TYR A 695 -32.98 23.34 -9.60
CA TYR A 695 -31.90 22.89 -10.50
C TYR A 695 -32.34 22.56 -11.92
N SER A 696 -33.64 22.55 -12.20
CA SER A 696 -34.24 22.23 -13.51
C SER A 696 -33.64 23.02 -14.67
N HIS A 697 -33.21 24.27 -14.43
CA HIS A 697 -32.58 25.14 -15.42
C HIS A 697 -31.20 24.65 -15.91
N PHE A 698 -30.56 23.70 -15.22
CA PHE A 698 -29.32 23.06 -15.67
C PHE A 698 -29.55 21.90 -16.64
N CYS A 699 -30.80 21.43 -16.79
CA CYS A 699 -31.14 20.40 -17.76
C CYS A 699 -31.20 20.98 -19.17
N GLU A 700 -30.24 20.58 -20.00
CA GLU A 700 -30.25 20.92 -21.42
C GLU A 700 -31.22 19.97 -22.15
N ARG A 701 -32.21 20.52 -22.88
CA ARG A 701 -33.10 19.71 -23.72
C ARG A 701 -32.28 19.08 -24.84
N SER A 702 -32.11 17.76 -24.82
CA SER A 702 -31.57 17.04 -25.98
C SER A 702 -32.69 16.47 -26.85
N GLY A 703 -32.37 16.24 -28.12
CA GLY A 703 -33.24 15.47 -29.02
C GLY A 703 -33.35 14.01 -28.58
N ALA A 704 -34.13 13.22 -29.32
CA ALA A 704 -34.23 11.78 -29.06
C ALA A 704 -32.84 11.11 -29.22
N ILE A 705 -32.20 10.77 -28.10
CA ILE A 705 -30.95 9.99 -28.06
C ILE A 705 -31.33 8.54 -27.78
N ASP A 706 -30.75 7.63 -28.56
CA ASP A 706 -30.85 6.21 -28.29
C ASP A 706 -29.84 5.80 -27.20
N LEU A 707 -30.36 5.68 -25.97
CA LEU A 707 -29.58 5.31 -24.78
C LEU A 707 -29.07 3.86 -24.81
N ASN A 708 -29.58 3.01 -25.71
CA ASN A 708 -29.11 1.64 -25.87
C ASN A 708 -27.79 1.56 -26.66
N THR A 709 -27.39 2.66 -27.30
CA THR A 709 -26.08 2.76 -27.95
C THR A 709 -25.03 3.26 -26.95
N ASN A 710 -23.81 2.72 -27.03
CA ASN A 710 -22.69 3.18 -26.17
C ASN A 710 -22.45 4.71 -26.30
N SER A 711 -22.59 5.26 -27.52
CA SER A 711 -22.50 6.70 -27.75
C SER A 711 -23.61 7.48 -27.07
N GLY A 712 -24.86 7.02 -27.17
CA GLY A 712 -26.01 7.70 -26.58
C GLY A 712 -26.02 7.62 -25.07
N TYR A 713 -25.68 6.45 -24.49
CA TYR A 713 -25.46 6.28 -23.06
C TYR A 713 -24.39 7.26 -22.55
N LYS A 714 -23.21 7.30 -23.19
CA LYS A 714 -22.12 8.17 -22.78
C LYS A 714 -22.48 9.66 -22.88
N GLU A 715 -23.21 10.05 -23.93
CA GLU A 715 -23.70 11.42 -24.07
C GLU A 715 -24.68 11.80 -22.95
N ALA A 716 -25.66 10.94 -22.66
CA ALA A 716 -26.62 11.18 -21.58
C ALA A 716 -25.94 11.18 -20.21
N PHE A 717 -25.07 10.20 -19.93
CA PHE A 717 -24.29 10.15 -18.69
C PHE A 717 -23.51 11.44 -18.46
N ASN A 718 -22.78 11.92 -19.48
CA ASN A 718 -22.02 13.17 -19.38
C ASN A 718 -22.93 14.38 -19.20
N ARG A 719 -24.07 14.44 -19.89
CA ARG A 719 -25.04 15.53 -19.76
C ARG A 719 -25.59 15.60 -18.34
N VAL A 720 -26.08 14.49 -17.81
CA VAL A 720 -26.67 14.40 -16.47
C VAL A 720 -25.61 14.72 -15.41
N THR A 721 -24.40 14.15 -15.53
CA THR A 721 -23.27 14.46 -14.64
C THR A 721 -22.92 15.94 -14.64
N ASN A 722 -22.83 16.56 -15.81
CA ASN A 722 -22.56 17.99 -15.90
C ASN A 722 -23.67 18.84 -15.26
N ALA A 723 -24.95 18.44 -15.40
CA ALA A 723 -26.06 19.14 -14.77
C ALA A 723 -25.98 19.07 -13.24
N PHE A 724 -25.68 17.90 -12.67
CA PHE A 724 -25.49 17.73 -11.24
C PHE A 724 -24.24 18.47 -10.71
N ILE A 725 -23.13 18.51 -11.47
CA ILE A 725 -21.95 19.32 -11.11
C ILE A 725 -22.29 20.82 -11.09
N LYS A 726 -23.05 21.30 -12.08
CA LYS A 726 -23.54 22.70 -12.10
C LYS A 726 -24.44 22.97 -10.87
N ALA A 727 -25.34 22.05 -10.54
CA ALA A 727 -26.20 22.15 -9.36
C ALA A 727 -25.38 22.21 -8.05
N ALA A 728 -24.37 21.36 -7.88
CA ALA A 728 -23.51 21.36 -6.70
C ALA A 728 -22.73 22.68 -6.53
N ARG A 729 -22.37 23.34 -7.63
CA ARG A 729 -21.66 24.63 -7.62
C ARG A 729 -22.53 25.83 -7.23
N VAL A 730 -23.85 25.70 -7.15
CA VAL A 730 -24.74 26.79 -6.70
C VAL A 730 -24.53 27.15 -5.24
N SER A 731 -24.11 26.18 -4.41
CA SER A 731 -23.94 26.38 -2.96
C SER A 731 -22.61 25.77 -2.49
N PRO A 732 -21.46 26.36 -2.87
CA PRO A 732 -20.13 25.75 -2.64
C PRO A 732 -19.77 25.64 -1.15
N ASN A 733 -20.34 26.48 -0.29
CA ASN A 733 -20.07 26.48 1.15
C ASN A 733 -21.07 25.65 1.96
N THR A 734 -22.14 25.15 1.33
CA THR A 734 -23.18 24.36 2.00
C THR A 734 -23.71 23.36 0.99
N PRO A 735 -23.08 22.17 0.88
CA PRO A 735 -23.45 21.18 -0.11
C PRO A 735 -24.93 20.80 0.01
N ASP A 736 -25.63 20.69 -1.12
CA ASP A 736 -26.97 20.13 -1.12
C ASP A 736 -26.87 18.60 -1.07
N ALA A 737 -27.34 18.00 0.01
CA ALA A 737 -27.17 16.57 0.28
C ALA A 737 -27.82 15.68 -0.80
N ASP A 738 -28.94 16.09 -1.41
CA ASP A 738 -29.61 15.28 -2.44
C ASP A 738 -28.89 15.40 -3.79
N VAL A 739 -28.35 16.59 -4.10
CA VAL A 739 -27.47 16.78 -5.28
C VAL A 739 -26.19 15.97 -5.13
N GLN A 740 -25.57 16.02 -3.95
CA GLN A 740 -24.38 15.21 -3.66
C GLN A 740 -24.70 13.72 -3.69
N CYS A 741 -25.87 13.29 -3.21
CA CYS A 741 -26.33 11.90 -3.35
C CYS A 741 -26.43 11.50 -4.83
N GLY A 742 -27.05 12.32 -5.69
CA GLY A 742 -27.14 12.05 -7.12
C GLY A 742 -25.78 12.01 -7.83
N LEU A 743 -24.86 12.91 -7.48
CA LEU A 743 -23.47 12.85 -7.96
C LEU A 743 -22.75 11.58 -7.50
N GLY A 744 -22.94 11.18 -6.24
CA GLY A 744 -22.38 9.95 -5.71
C GLY A 744 -22.87 8.71 -6.47
N VAL A 745 -24.15 8.67 -6.82
CA VAL A 745 -24.71 7.60 -7.67
C VAL A 745 -24.09 7.61 -9.07
N LEU A 746 -23.93 8.77 -9.70
CA LEU A 746 -23.29 8.87 -11.03
C LEU A 746 -21.84 8.39 -11.00
N PHE A 747 -21.07 8.78 -9.98
CA PHE A 747 -19.69 8.36 -9.84
C PHE A 747 -19.57 6.87 -9.48
N ASN A 748 -20.51 6.29 -8.75
CA ASN A 748 -20.59 4.83 -8.59
C ASN A 748 -20.84 4.14 -9.94
N LEU A 749 -21.76 4.65 -10.77
CA LEU A 749 -22.05 4.09 -12.09
C LEU A 749 -20.84 4.16 -13.04
N SER A 750 -19.96 5.17 -12.91
CA SER A 750 -18.73 5.26 -13.70
C SER A 750 -17.53 4.52 -13.09
N GLY A 751 -17.69 3.90 -11.91
CA GLY A 751 -16.60 3.25 -11.17
C GLY A 751 -15.62 4.23 -10.51
N GLU A 752 -15.94 5.52 -10.47
CA GLU A 752 -15.15 6.57 -9.81
C GLU A 752 -15.46 6.62 -8.31
N TYR A 753 -15.27 5.50 -7.60
CA TYR A 753 -15.72 5.28 -6.22
C TYR A 753 -15.19 6.32 -5.22
N ASP A 754 -13.97 6.82 -5.39
CA ASP A 754 -13.44 7.87 -4.51
C ASP A 754 -14.21 9.19 -4.64
N LYS A 755 -14.61 9.58 -5.87
CA LYS A 755 -15.46 10.77 -6.07
C LYS A 755 -16.86 10.54 -5.50
N ALA A 756 -17.38 9.32 -5.64
CA ALA A 756 -18.65 8.96 -5.03
C ALA A 756 -18.59 9.06 -3.49
N ALA A 757 -17.51 8.59 -2.87
CA ALA A 757 -17.29 8.66 -1.44
C ALA A 757 -17.18 10.12 -0.95
N ASP A 758 -16.47 10.98 -1.70
CA ASP A 758 -16.41 12.42 -1.43
C ASP A 758 -17.80 13.06 -1.46
N CYS A 759 -18.61 12.70 -2.46
CA CYS A 759 -19.99 13.17 -2.57
C CYS A 759 -20.86 12.75 -1.37
N PHE A 760 -20.84 11.46 -0.98
CA PHE A 760 -21.60 11.01 0.18
C PHE A 760 -21.07 11.63 1.49
N THR A 761 -19.76 11.84 1.61
CA THR A 761 -19.16 12.54 2.75
C THR A 761 -19.62 14.00 2.81
N ALA A 762 -19.67 14.71 1.68
CA ALA A 762 -20.20 16.06 1.60
C ALA A 762 -21.70 16.12 1.96
N ALA A 763 -22.49 15.12 1.55
CA ALA A 763 -23.89 15.02 1.97
C ALA A 763 -24.02 14.79 3.49
N LEU A 764 -23.15 13.96 4.07
CA LEU A 764 -23.09 13.69 5.51
C LEU A 764 -22.65 14.89 6.35
N GLN A 765 -21.88 15.83 5.80
CA GLN A 765 -21.58 17.09 6.50
C GLN A 765 -22.86 17.90 6.80
N VAL A 766 -23.88 17.76 5.97
CA VAL A 766 -25.19 18.43 6.14
C VAL A 766 -26.18 17.54 6.89
N ARG A 767 -26.17 16.23 6.63
CA ARG A 767 -27.07 15.25 7.27
C ARG A 767 -26.27 14.14 8.00
N PRO A 768 -25.55 14.46 9.10
CA PRO A 768 -24.65 13.50 9.76
C PRO A 768 -25.36 12.33 10.46
N ARG A 769 -26.69 12.41 10.62
CA ARG A 769 -27.53 11.39 11.24
C ARG A 769 -28.38 10.61 10.23
N ASP A 770 -28.07 10.73 8.95
CA ASP A 770 -28.76 9.99 7.88
C ASP A 770 -28.10 8.62 7.69
N ALA A 771 -28.77 7.57 8.16
CA ALA A 771 -28.28 6.20 8.08
C ALA A 771 -28.11 5.73 6.61
N LEU A 772 -28.98 6.19 5.69
CA LEU A 772 -28.91 5.82 4.27
C LEU A 772 -27.64 6.36 3.63
N LEU A 773 -27.25 7.61 3.95
CA LEU A 773 -26.00 8.19 3.46
C LEU A 773 -24.76 7.48 4.02
N TRP A 774 -24.77 7.09 5.30
CA TRP A 774 -23.69 6.28 5.87
C TRP A 774 -23.57 4.90 5.20
N ASN A 775 -24.70 4.25 4.91
CA ASN A 775 -24.70 2.99 4.16
C ASN A 775 -24.21 3.17 2.72
N ARG A 776 -24.60 4.25 2.03
CA ARG A 776 -24.10 4.55 0.68
C ARG A 776 -22.59 4.82 0.67
N LEU A 777 -22.09 5.57 1.64
CA LEU A 777 -20.65 5.78 1.82
C LEU A 777 -19.93 4.43 2.03
N GLY A 778 -20.43 3.60 2.95
CA GLY A 778 -19.89 2.26 3.16
C GLY A 778 -19.89 1.41 1.90
N ALA A 779 -21.02 1.34 1.18
CA ALA A 779 -21.15 0.59 -0.08
C ALA A 779 -20.19 1.07 -1.15
N THR A 780 -20.04 2.38 -1.29
CA THR A 780 -19.06 2.96 -2.22
C THR A 780 -17.63 2.64 -1.83
N LEU A 781 -17.26 2.68 -0.55
CA LEU A 781 -15.92 2.32 -0.08
C LEU A 781 -15.64 0.82 -0.29
N ALA A 782 -16.59 -0.04 0.01
CA ALA A 782 -16.48 -1.48 -0.22
C ALA A 782 -16.32 -1.80 -1.73
N ASN A 783 -17.16 -1.21 -2.58
CA ASN A 783 -17.05 -1.35 -4.04
C ASN A 783 -15.72 -0.78 -4.59
N GLY A 784 -15.19 0.25 -3.94
CA GLY A 784 -13.86 0.80 -4.19
C GLY A 784 -12.70 -0.04 -3.65
N SER A 785 -12.94 -1.29 -3.25
CA SER A 785 -11.94 -2.22 -2.69
C SER A 785 -11.28 -1.73 -1.38
N LYS A 786 -12.06 -1.01 -0.55
CA LYS A 786 -11.66 -0.51 0.79
C LYS A 786 -12.61 -1.01 1.88
N PRO A 787 -12.76 -2.34 2.08
CA PRO A 787 -13.68 -2.89 3.08
C PRO A 787 -13.35 -2.46 4.52
N GLU A 788 -12.08 -2.16 4.83
CA GLU A 788 -11.65 -1.66 6.14
C GLU A 788 -12.25 -0.28 6.45
N GLU A 789 -12.35 0.60 5.46
CA GLU A 789 -12.95 1.94 5.59
C GLU A 789 -14.49 1.88 5.56
N ALA A 790 -15.06 0.88 4.90
CA ALA A 790 -16.50 0.67 4.82
C ALA A 790 -17.12 0.24 6.16
N VAL A 791 -16.41 -0.59 6.94
CA VAL A 791 -16.89 -1.13 8.22
C VAL A 791 -17.32 -0.02 9.21
N PRO A 792 -16.51 1.02 9.49
CA PRO A 792 -16.94 2.14 10.33
C PRO A 792 -18.20 2.86 9.81
N ALA A 793 -18.34 3.03 8.49
CA ALA A 793 -19.51 3.67 7.90
C ALA A 793 -20.78 2.83 8.09
N TYR A 794 -20.72 1.52 7.89
CA TYR A 794 -21.86 0.63 8.17
C TYR A 794 -22.20 0.53 9.65
N ARG A 795 -21.18 0.44 10.53
CA ARG A 795 -21.40 0.48 11.98
C ARG A 795 -22.13 1.77 12.36
N ARG A 796 -21.72 2.90 11.78
CA ARG A 796 -22.39 4.17 12.01
C ARG A 796 -23.84 4.19 11.49
N ALA A 797 -24.10 3.59 10.33
CA ALA A 797 -25.47 3.42 9.82
C ALA A 797 -26.32 2.58 10.77
N LEU A 798 -25.78 1.47 11.31
CA LEU A 798 -26.46 0.57 12.24
C LEU A 798 -26.61 1.15 13.65
N GLU A 799 -25.72 2.04 14.10
CA GLU A 799 -25.91 2.82 15.33
C GLU A 799 -27.10 3.77 15.22
N LEU A 800 -27.29 4.37 14.03
CA LEU A 800 -28.39 5.29 13.75
C LEU A 800 -29.71 4.56 13.50
N SER A 801 -29.66 3.43 12.78
CA SER A 801 -30.79 2.57 12.47
C SER A 801 -30.41 1.09 12.63
N PRO A 802 -30.58 0.52 13.84
CA PRO A 802 -30.19 -0.87 14.13
C PRO A 802 -30.92 -1.92 13.29
N GLY A 803 -32.12 -1.58 12.82
CA GLY A 803 -32.98 -2.39 11.97
C GLY A 803 -32.63 -2.35 10.48
N PHE A 804 -31.66 -1.52 10.07
CA PHE A 804 -31.30 -1.33 8.66
C PHE A 804 -30.61 -2.57 8.08
N LEU A 805 -31.41 -3.49 7.53
CA LEU A 805 -30.95 -4.82 7.14
C LEU A 805 -29.95 -4.77 5.99
N ARG A 806 -30.11 -3.85 5.04
CA ARG A 806 -29.12 -3.63 3.97
C ARG A 806 -27.75 -3.20 4.47
N ALA A 807 -27.68 -2.29 5.45
CA ALA A 807 -26.39 -1.92 6.05
C ALA A 807 -25.71 -3.09 6.75
N ARG A 808 -26.49 -3.98 7.37
CA ARG A 808 -25.98 -5.21 8.01
C ARG A 808 -25.53 -6.25 6.98
N PHE A 809 -26.29 -6.42 5.89
CA PHE A 809 -25.91 -7.28 4.79
C PHE A 809 -24.58 -6.81 4.17
N ASN A 810 -24.48 -5.52 3.86
CA ASN A 810 -23.27 -4.92 3.32
C ASN A 810 -22.07 -5.04 4.26
N LEU A 811 -22.29 -4.86 5.58
CA LEU A 811 -21.25 -5.12 6.58
C LEU A 811 -20.80 -6.59 6.55
N GLY A 812 -21.73 -7.54 6.41
CA GLY A 812 -21.40 -8.96 6.21
C GLY A 812 -20.53 -9.19 4.98
N ILE A 813 -20.86 -8.57 3.84
CA ILE A 813 -20.05 -8.63 2.61
C ILE A 813 -18.66 -8.04 2.83
N SER A 814 -18.53 -6.90 3.53
CA SER A 814 -17.21 -6.36 3.88
C SER A 814 -16.42 -7.28 4.80
N CYS A 815 -17.06 -7.95 5.77
CA CYS A 815 -16.41 -8.96 6.59
C CYS A 815 -15.87 -10.14 5.76
N VAL A 816 -16.57 -10.54 4.69
CA VAL A 816 -16.05 -11.53 3.73
C VAL A 816 -14.75 -11.05 3.09
N GLY A 817 -14.71 -9.81 2.58
CA GLY A 817 -13.50 -9.21 1.98
C GLY A 817 -12.33 -9.08 2.98
N LEU A 818 -12.64 -8.92 4.26
CA LEU A 818 -11.65 -8.90 5.35
C LEU A 818 -11.26 -10.29 5.85
N LYS A 819 -11.80 -11.36 5.24
CA LYS A 819 -11.62 -12.76 5.67
C LYS A 819 -12.11 -13.06 7.09
N ALA A 820 -12.97 -12.20 7.64
CA ALA A 820 -13.67 -12.36 8.90
C ALA A 820 -14.96 -13.18 8.69
N TYR A 821 -14.79 -14.45 8.31
CA TYR A 821 -15.89 -15.30 7.83
C TYR A 821 -16.92 -15.63 8.91
N GLN A 822 -16.48 -15.80 10.15
CA GLN A 822 -17.36 -16.07 11.29
C GLN A 822 -18.33 -14.89 11.51
N GLU A 823 -17.79 -13.67 11.55
CA GLU A 823 -18.55 -12.44 11.72
C GLU A 823 -19.48 -12.18 10.52
N ALA A 824 -19.03 -12.49 9.30
CA ALA A 824 -19.87 -12.42 8.12
C ALA A 824 -21.10 -13.34 8.22
N ALA A 825 -20.91 -14.59 8.66
CA ALA A 825 -22.01 -15.53 8.89
C ALA A 825 -23.00 -15.01 9.94
N GLU A 826 -22.49 -14.44 11.04
CA GLU A 826 -23.32 -13.86 12.11
C GLU A 826 -24.17 -12.69 11.59
N HIS A 827 -23.59 -11.82 10.76
CA HIS A 827 -24.32 -10.72 10.12
C HIS A 827 -25.41 -11.22 9.17
N PHE A 828 -25.12 -12.19 8.30
CA PHE A 828 -26.12 -12.76 7.40
C PHE A 828 -27.24 -13.48 8.15
N LEU A 829 -26.92 -14.30 9.15
CA LEU A 829 -27.92 -14.97 9.98
C LEU A 829 -28.80 -13.96 10.73
N THR A 830 -28.23 -12.85 11.21
CA THR A 830 -29.01 -11.77 11.83
C THR A 830 -30.01 -11.17 10.84
N VAL A 831 -29.59 -10.87 9.61
CA VAL A 831 -30.51 -10.35 8.56
C VAL A 831 -31.64 -11.34 8.30
N LEU A 832 -31.31 -12.63 8.13
CA LEU A 832 -32.28 -13.69 7.89
C LEU A 832 -33.26 -13.84 9.06
N ASN A 833 -32.78 -13.79 10.30
CA ASN A 833 -33.63 -13.85 11.50
C ASN A 833 -34.62 -12.69 11.56
N HIS A 834 -34.18 -11.47 11.24
CA HIS A 834 -35.07 -10.31 11.16
C HIS A 834 -36.14 -10.50 10.07
N GLN A 835 -35.73 -10.87 8.84
CA GLN A 835 -36.67 -11.12 7.74
C GLN A 835 -37.67 -12.24 8.08
N ASN A 836 -37.24 -13.28 8.81
CA ASN A 836 -38.11 -14.36 9.24
C ASN A 836 -39.09 -13.92 10.35
N ALA A 837 -38.67 -13.08 11.30
CA ALA A 837 -39.52 -12.55 12.37
C ALA A 837 -40.71 -11.74 11.82
N GLY A 838 -40.55 -11.08 10.67
CA GLY A 838 -41.62 -10.37 9.97
C GLY A 838 -42.80 -11.22 9.52
N ARG A 839 -42.69 -12.56 9.52
CA ARG A 839 -43.73 -13.49 9.01
C ARG A 839 -44.91 -13.72 9.98
N GLY A 840 -44.89 -13.12 11.17
CA GLY A 840 -45.95 -13.24 12.17
C GLY A 840 -46.00 -14.61 12.89
N PRO A 841 -46.91 -14.79 13.88
CA PRO A 841 -46.85 -15.88 14.87
C PRO A 841 -47.04 -17.31 14.32
N LYS A 842 -47.52 -17.46 13.08
CA LYS A 842 -47.79 -18.77 12.46
C LYS A 842 -46.67 -19.25 11.53
N GLY A 843 -45.67 -18.42 11.22
CA GLY A 843 -44.46 -18.83 10.49
C GLY A 843 -44.72 -19.55 9.16
N GLN A 844 -45.83 -19.27 8.46
CA GLN A 844 -46.19 -20.00 7.25
C GLN A 844 -45.45 -19.45 6.02
N ARG A 845 -45.09 -20.40 5.16
CA ARG A 845 -44.02 -20.38 4.17
C ARG A 845 -44.28 -19.43 3.00
N SER A 846 -44.02 -18.15 3.15
CA SER A 846 -43.69 -17.34 1.97
C SER A 846 -42.23 -17.57 1.61
N ARG A 847 -41.96 -18.43 0.62
CA ARG A 847 -40.60 -18.64 0.05
C ARG A 847 -39.98 -17.32 -0.45
N THR A 848 -40.81 -16.34 -0.74
CA THR A 848 -40.48 -15.03 -1.35
C THR A 848 -40.05 -13.95 -0.36
N ALA A 849 -40.15 -14.19 0.96
CA ALA A 849 -39.96 -13.14 1.97
C ALA A 849 -38.54 -13.00 2.53
N MET A 850 -37.59 -13.85 2.13
CA MET A 850 -36.19 -13.76 2.55
C MET A 850 -35.31 -13.49 1.34
N SER A 851 -34.33 -12.62 1.51
CA SER A 851 -33.46 -12.24 0.41
C SER A 851 -32.58 -13.41 -0.01
N ASN A 852 -32.74 -13.85 -1.27
CA ASN A 852 -31.91 -14.90 -1.86
C ASN A 852 -30.43 -14.51 -1.83
N ASN A 853 -30.11 -13.22 -1.98
CA ASN A 853 -28.76 -12.70 -1.94
C ASN A 853 -28.10 -12.95 -0.57
N VAL A 854 -28.86 -12.82 0.53
CA VAL A 854 -28.37 -13.07 1.88
C VAL A 854 -28.09 -14.56 2.10
N TRP A 855 -28.95 -15.45 1.60
CA TRP A 855 -28.72 -16.90 1.64
C TRP A 855 -27.50 -17.33 0.82
N SER A 856 -27.32 -16.73 -0.36
CA SER A 856 -26.15 -16.97 -1.21
C SER A 856 -24.85 -16.51 -0.53
N GLY A 857 -24.86 -15.32 0.08
CA GLY A 857 -23.74 -14.81 0.87
C GLY A 857 -23.40 -15.71 2.05
N LEU A 858 -24.41 -16.21 2.78
CA LEU A 858 -24.20 -17.18 3.85
C LEU A 858 -23.58 -18.49 3.32
N ARG A 859 -24.03 -18.97 2.15
CA ARG A 859 -23.57 -20.26 1.60
C ARG A 859 -22.09 -20.19 1.24
N LEU A 860 -21.71 -19.11 0.57
CA LEU A 860 -20.34 -18.77 0.29
C LEU A 860 -19.47 -18.80 1.56
N VAL A 861 -19.93 -18.12 2.61
CA VAL A 861 -19.16 -18.05 3.87
C VAL A 861 -18.99 -19.44 4.48
N MET A 862 -20.02 -20.29 4.42
CA MET A 862 -19.89 -21.69 4.83
C MET A 862 -18.85 -22.45 3.99
N SER A 863 -18.78 -22.20 2.67
CA SER A 863 -17.71 -22.75 1.81
C SER A 863 -16.33 -22.32 2.30
N LEU A 864 -16.16 -21.02 2.54
CA LEU A 864 -14.90 -20.40 2.95
C LEU A 864 -14.40 -20.88 4.32
N MET A 865 -15.33 -21.18 5.23
CA MET A 865 -15.02 -21.76 6.53
C MET A 865 -14.81 -23.28 6.50
N GLY A 866 -14.96 -23.93 5.34
CA GLY A 866 -14.93 -25.40 5.23
C GLY A 866 -16.13 -26.09 5.91
N ARG A 867 -17.24 -25.38 6.13
CA ARG A 867 -18.44 -25.83 6.85
C ARG A 867 -19.57 -26.31 5.92
N GLN A 868 -19.21 -27.11 4.91
CA GLN A 868 -20.17 -27.67 3.96
C GLN A 868 -21.18 -28.63 4.61
N ASP A 869 -20.87 -29.13 5.82
CA ASP A 869 -21.78 -29.89 6.68
C ASP A 869 -23.07 -29.12 7.00
N LEU A 870 -23.06 -27.79 6.90
CA LEU A 870 -24.20 -26.94 7.18
C LEU A 870 -25.15 -26.72 5.99
N TYR A 871 -24.75 -27.07 4.76
CA TYR A 871 -25.59 -26.88 3.56
C TYR A 871 -26.99 -27.50 3.65
N PRO A 872 -27.18 -28.74 4.17
CA PRO A 872 -28.52 -29.31 4.27
C PRO A 872 -29.48 -28.51 5.17
N TYR A 873 -28.95 -27.75 6.13
CA TYR A 873 -29.74 -26.88 6.99
C TYR A 873 -30.08 -25.56 6.29
N MET A 874 -29.17 -25.06 5.46
CA MET A 874 -29.40 -23.89 4.60
C MET A 874 -30.45 -24.18 3.52
N ASP A 875 -30.38 -25.33 2.86
CA ASP A 875 -31.37 -25.77 1.85
C ASP A 875 -32.78 -25.88 2.45
N LYS A 876 -32.86 -26.27 3.73
CA LYS A 876 -34.10 -26.34 4.50
C LYS A 876 -34.49 -25.01 5.14
N GLN A 877 -33.64 -23.98 5.03
CA GLN A 877 -33.75 -22.70 5.73
C GLN A 877 -33.96 -22.87 7.26
N ASP A 878 -33.27 -23.82 7.87
CA ASP A 878 -33.35 -24.12 9.31
C ASP A 878 -32.50 -23.14 10.13
N LEU A 879 -33.03 -21.91 10.27
CA LEU A 879 -32.38 -20.86 11.05
C LEU A 879 -32.19 -21.24 12.52
N SER A 880 -33.06 -22.09 13.09
CA SER A 880 -32.90 -22.50 14.49
C SER A 880 -31.63 -23.30 14.70
N PHE A 881 -31.30 -24.20 13.78
CA PHE A 881 -30.07 -24.97 13.84
C PHE A 881 -28.85 -24.08 13.55
N LEU A 882 -28.92 -23.27 12.50
CA LEU A 882 -27.83 -22.37 12.12
C LEU A 882 -27.50 -21.35 13.21
N ASN A 883 -28.49 -20.75 13.86
CA ASN A 883 -28.26 -19.82 14.98
C ASN A 883 -27.58 -20.52 16.15
N LYS A 884 -27.99 -21.75 16.47
CA LYS A 884 -27.37 -22.52 17.55
C LYS A 884 -25.90 -22.83 17.25
N GLU A 885 -25.57 -23.12 16.00
CA GLU A 885 -24.20 -23.39 15.58
C GLU A 885 -23.30 -22.16 15.71
N PHE A 886 -23.84 -20.97 15.44
CA PHE A 886 -23.11 -19.69 15.51
C PHE A 886 -23.30 -18.95 16.85
N ASN A 887 -23.97 -19.54 17.83
CA ASN A 887 -24.29 -18.92 19.13
C ASN A 887 -25.03 -17.57 19.04
N ILE A 888 -25.99 -17.45 18.11
CA ILE A 888 -26.83 -16.26 17.86
C ILE A 888 -28.15 -16.34 18.61
#